data_AF-A0A829F4D6-F1
#
_entry.id   AF-A0A829F4D6-F1
#
_cell.length_a   1.000
_cell.length_b   1.000
_cell.length_c   1.000
_cell.angle_alpha   90.00
_cell.angle_beta   90.00
_cell.angle_gamma   90.00
#
_symmetry.space_group_name_H-M   'P 1'
#
loop_
_entity.id
_entity.type
_entity.pdbx_description
1 polymer ?
#
loop_
_entity_poly.entity_id
_entity_poly.type
_entity_poly.pdbx_seq_one_letter_code
_entity_poly.pdbx_strand_id
1 'polypeptide(L)'
;MASSLYNLALDFSKELNYTKAIMARQGDKGITVTVKPFLNGLQMDTSGGTFTLKGTTPSNRYVDNVATSVTSEEVTFSLDGTFMSEAGYYKHCYVEYRKDNQILTTQDIIFFSLGVSDISQGQADEYVSQLEELIRKYNETFDAFMAEIKGRVDSLNQQITDLTGQAKTLQDKLDALKEEISKLGNLQVMYSNSIDFGGYDYSGNPNLMANINADSFSQGSGALSVVDDGDEVVITLDPNHKLEVLKPKSQPALLTGKTYTVSVEIMLEGDFTGDPSKIGLRYIKMPNWVSELYTRNTLTATKGVWQKLTGTVKITAASDNAESWLIMLQNKDANNSLSGKLRLRHAKLEEGSTATPYQPNLLDAPYYLSKVALGENIADPAVSFPIKTSAYRLYGVNMLEEFKVGQRYTITIKGTKPATQDFWAYNGGNISLERMTPVEGLVDVWTCSFTILKLDSSSPSLLSIYQTPQSTVGSCQIDWLKIEKGDTRTPNIEQYKYRGIGMRDSNNPKDYVWDLAPEYVEDNLATDVKISEITGKANNYTDGKVSEINSQLTASINEVDTTAKDAQTKANANATAIDELDNKIDERINDTATTTLTVTNGNTGSAKLYREGKTVSIYFVALNGKSSGGNDSTILTIPEGYRPPISFEQLVGSIDRSTFNSAQLSIGADGAIKWRRNSSYGSDYTFAITYTI
;
A
#
# COMPACT_ATOMS: atom_id res chain seq x y z
N MET A 1 81.29 2.17 55.70
CA MET A 1 79.97 2.81 55.56
C MET A 1 79.55 2.67 54.12
N ALA A 2 78.56 1.82 53.84
CA ALA A 2 77.98 1.72 52.51
C ALA A 2 76.88 2.79 52.40
N SER A 3 76.96 3.70 51.43
CA SER A 3 75.88 4.62 51.11
C SER A 3 74.69 3.80 50.59
N SER A 4 73.59 3.74 51.34
CA SER A 4 72.38 3.06 50.86
C SER A 4 71.67 3.97 49.86
N LEU A 5 71.44 3.46 48.65
CA LEU A 5 70.75 4.17 47.57
C LEU A 5 69.34 3.60 47.41
N TYR A 6 68.32 4.44 47.60
CA TYR A 6 66.92 4.08 47.40
C TYR A 6 66.39 4.68 46.11
N ASN A 7 65.94 3.84 45.18
CA ASN A 7 65.34 4.28 43.92
C ASN A 7 63.83 4.06 43.96
N LEU A 8 63.07 5.14 43.86
CA LEU A 8 61.60 5.16 43.88
C LEU A 8 61.06 5.69 42.54
N ALA A 9 59.95 5.13 42.10
CA ALA A 9 59.12 5.71 41.04
C ALA A 9 57.82 6.17 41.69
N LEU A 10 57.53 7.47 41.64
CA LEU A 10 56.39 8.05 42.35
C LEU A 10 55.49 8.82 41.39
N ASP A 11 54.18 8.52 41.42
CA ASP A 11 53.18 9.21 40.61
C ASP A 11 52.44 10.27 41.44
N PHE A 12 52.50 11.51 40.98
CA PHE A 12 51.86 12.67 41.61
C PHE A 12 50.35 12.76 41.31
N SER A 13 49.84 11.92 40.40
CA SER A 13 48.39 11.70 40.22
C SER A 13 47.79 10.75 41.26
N LYS A 14 48.65 9.98 41.96
CA LYS A 14 48.26 8.96 42.97
C LYS A 14 47.54 7.73 42.41
N GLU A 15 47.56 7.54 41.08
CA GLU A 15 46.93 6.41 40.39
C GLU A 15 47.83 5.15 40.36
N LEU A 16 49.16 5.30 40.52
CA LEU A 16 50.13 4.19 40.57
C LEU A 16 50.66 3.97 41.99
N ASN A 17 50.36 2.79 42.55
CA ASN A 17 50.58 2.47 43.97
C ASN A 17 51.75 1.48 44.19
N TYR A 18 52.90 1.74 43.57
CA TYR A 18 54.12 0.95 43.78
C TYR A 18 55.19 1.81 44.47
N THR A 19 55.35 1.63 45.78
CA THR A 19 56.40 2.34 46.52
C THR A 19 57.23 1.37 47.34
N LYS A 20 58.54 1.30 47.08
CA LYS A 20 59.47 0.57 47.95
C LYS A 20 59.59 1.29 49.29
N ALA A 21 59.64 0.54 50.38
CA ALA A 21 59.92 1.11 51.69
C ALA A 21 61.38 1.61 51.75
N ILE A 22 61.58 2.79 52.35
CA ILE A 22 62.91 3.27 52.71
C ILE A 22 63.19 2.81 54.15
N MET A 23 64.27 2.05 54.33
CA MET A 23 64.68 1.52 55.63
C MET A 23 66.09 1.96 56.00
N ALA A 24 66.24 2.96 56.84
CA ALA A 24 67.55 3.45 57.29
C ALA A 24 67.68 3.30 58.81
N ARG A 25 68.87 3.53 59.40
CA ARG A 25 69.05 3.51 60.86
C ARG A 25 69.18 4.93 61.41
N GLN A 26 68.72 5.11 62.65
CA GLN A 26 68.86 6.36 63.37
C GLN A 26 70.34 6.78 63.44
N GLY A 27 70.65 7.99 62.99
CA GLY A 27 72.01 8.54 62.96
C GLY A 27 72.83 8.20 61.71
N ASP A 28 72.29 7.41 60.76
CA ASP A 28 72.95 7.17 59.48
C ASP A 28 73.21 8.49 58.74
N LYS A 29 74.37 8.58 58.08
CA LYS A 29 74.78 9.72 57.25
C LYS A 29 74.97 9.29 55.80
N GLY A 30 74.59 10.17 54.88
CA GLY A 30 74.79 9.93 53.44
C GLY A 30 73.82 8.92 52.84
N ILE A 31 72.59 8.85 53.35
CA ILE A 31 71.51 8.07 52.74
C ILE A 31 70.95 8.88 51.55
N THR A 32 70.96 8.28 50.37
CA THR A 32 70.50 8.95 49.15
C THR A 32 69.20 8.31 48.68
N VAL A 33 68.17 9.13 48.44
CA VAL A 33 66.90 8.71 47.86
C VAL A 33 66.73 9.37 46.51
N THR A 34 66.69 8.59 45.44
CA THR A 34 66.42 9.05 44.08
C THR A 34 65.00 8.68 43.69
N VAL A 35 64.26 9.65 43.17
CA VAL A 35 62.86 9.57 42.77
C VAL A 35 62.75 9.84 41.27
N LYS A 36 62.11 8.93 40.54
CA LYS A 36 61.61 9.17 39.17
C LYS A 36 60.17 9.67 39.26
N PRO A 37 59.90 10.95 38.97
CA PRO A 37 58.56 11.50 39.11
C PRO A 37 57.70 11.21 37.87
N PHE A 38 56.46 10.79 38.09
CA PHE A 38 55.44 10.55 37.06
C PHE A 38 54.19 11.40 37.34
N LEU A 39 53.42 11.68 36.30
CA LEU A 39 52.09 12.28 36.39
C LEU A 39 51.15 11.55 35.43
N ASN A 40 50.13 10.87 35.97
CA ASN A 40 49.21 10.01 35.21
C ASN A 40 49.94 8.91 34.41
N GLY A 41 50.95 8.28 35.00
CA GLY A 41 51.74 7.22 34.36
C GLY A 41 52.76 7.67 33.30
N LEU A 42 52.87 8.99 33.01
CA LEU A 42 53.86 9.55 32.10
C LEU A 42 54.97 10.28 32.87
N GLN A 43 56.19 10.32 32.32
CA GLN A 43 57.33 11.00 32.95
C GLN A 43 57.02 12.48 33.17
N MET A 44 57.18 12.95 34.42
CA MET A 44 56.82 14.31 34.81
C MET A 44 57.89 15.31 34.37
N ASP A 45 57.47 16.48 33.87
CA ASP A 45 58.38 17.61 33.65
C ASP A 45 58.85 18.19 34.99
N THR A 46 60.12 18.03 35.28
CA THR A 46 60.77 18.48 36.52
C THR A 46 61.33 19.90 36.43
N SER A 47 61.32 20.51 35.24
CA SER A 47 62.01 21.78 34.98
C SER A 47 61.41 22.95 35.77
N GLY A 48 62.27 23.72 36.43
CA GLY A 48 61.88 24.96 37.13
C GLY A 48 61.02 24.78 38.40
N GLY A 49 60.79 23.55 38.87
CA GLY A 49 60.07 23.28 40.12
C GLY A 49 60.99 22.80 41.25
N THR A 50 60.53 22.96 42.49
CA THR A 50 61.23 22.50 43.70
C THR A 50 60.60 21.22 44.22
N PHE A 51 61.42 20.21 44.51
CA PHE A 51 60.98 18.98 45.15
C PHE A 51 61.43 18.93 46.62
N THR A 52 60.54 18.51 47.51
CA THR A 52 60.83 18.38 48.94
C THR A 52 60.26 17.07 49.47
N LEU A 53 61.11 16.23 50.05
CA LEU A 53 60.68 15.06 50.80
C LEU A 53 60.25 15.54 52.18
N LYS A 54 59.02 15.23 52.56
CA LYS A 54 58.40 15.64 53.82
C LYS A 54 58.04 14.41 54.62
N GLY A 55 57.94 14.55 55.93
CA GLY A 55 57.58 13.47 56.82
C GLY A 55 57.31 13.94 58.25
N THR A 56 56.74 13.06 59.06
CA THR A 56 56.51 13.28 60.48
C THR A 56 57.19 12.16 61.27
N THR A 57 58.12 12.51 62.16
CA THR A 57 58.84 11.53 62.99
C THR A 57 57.89 10.81 63.95
N PRO A 58 58.30 9.67 64.55
CA PRO A 58 57.49 8.94 65.53
C PRO A 58 57.03 9.80 66.72
N SER A 59 57.84 10.77 67.15
CA SER A 59 57.49 11.75 68.20
C SER A 59 56.51 12.85 67.74
N ASN A 60 55.98 12.73 66.51
CA ASN A 60 55.13 13.70 65.81
C ASN A 60 55.81 15.04 65.49
N ARG A 61 57.13 15.06 65.29
CA ARG A 61 57.83 16.26 64.80
C ARG A 61 57.87 16.26 63.27
N TYR A 62 57.55 17.40 62.66
CA TYR A 62 57.68 17.56 61.22
C TYR A 62 59.15 17.64 60.79
N VAL A 63 59.47 16.97 59.69
CA VAL A 63 60.79 16.98 59.05
C VAL A 63 60.62 17.13 57.54
N ASP A 64 61.53 17.88 56.93
CA ASP A 64 61.62 18.00 55.49
C ASP A 64 63.07 18.01 54.99
N ASN A 65 63.24 17.68 53.73
CA ASN A 65 64.52 17.65 53.04
C ASN A 65 64.31 18.06 51.58
N VAL A 66 64.89 19.18 51.18
CA VAL A 66 64.82 19.67 49.80
C VAL A 66 65.76 18.86 48.92
N ALA A 67 65.32 18.53 47.72
CA ALA A 67 66.13 17.76 46.77
C ALA A 67 67.49 18.44 46.52
N THR A 68 68.56 17.65 46.56
CA THR A 68 69.94 18.10 46.30
C THR A 68 70.27 18.11 44.81
N SER A 69 69.55 17.35 43.98
CA SER A 69 69.67 17.35 42.52
C SER A 69 68.32 17.12 41.86
N VAL A 70 68.03 17.86 40.78
CA VAL A 70 66.82 17.69 39.95
C VAL A 70 67.26 17.65 38.49
N THR A 71 66.95 16.56 37.81
CA THR A 71 67.18 16.36 36.38
C THR A 71 65.85 16.08 35.67
N SER A 72 65.85 16.01 34.33
CA SER A 72 64.65 15.68 33.56
C SER A 72 64.10 14.28 33.84
N GLU A 73 64.90 13.38 34.42
CA GLU A 73 64.49 11.99 34.70
C GLU A 73 64.39 11.67 36.19
N GLU A 74 65.26 12.26 37.01
CA GLU A 74 65.45 11.87 38.41
C GLU A 74 65.60 13.09 39.33
N VAL A 75 65.06 12.94 40.54
CA VAL A 75 65.14 13.88 41.66
C VAL A 75 65.83 13.19 42.83
N THR A 76 66.89 13.76 43.37
CA THR A 76 67.69 13.14 44.43
C THR A 76 67.59 13.92 45.74
N PHE A 77 67.38 13.21 46.84
CA PHE A 77 67.39 13.71 48.21
C PHE A 77 68.56 13.09 48.96
N SER A 78 69.23 13.87 49.81
CA SER A 78 70.27 13.39 50.72
C SER A 78 69.76 13.53 52.15
N LEU A 79 69.43 12.40 52.77
CA LEU A 79 68.85 12.35 54.09
C LEU A 79 69.97 12.28 55.13
N ASP A 80 70.01 13.29 56.01
CA ASP A 80 70.92 13.37 57.14
C ASP A 80 70.27 14.12 58.33
N GLY A 81 71.04 14.25 59.41
CA GLY A 81 70.73 15.17 60.51
C GLY A 81 69.34 14.97 61.12
N THR A 82 68.51 16.01 61.05
CA THR A 82 67.18 16.06 61.66
C THR A 82 66.22 15.02 61.09
N PHE A 83 66.33 14.69 59.80
CA PHE A 83 65.49 13.68 59.15
C PHE A 83 65.82 12.27 59.68
N MET A 84 67.08 12.01 60.06
CA MET A 84 67.58 10.71 60.57
C MET A 84 67.71 10.64 62.10
N SER A 85 67.09 11.57 62.84
CA SER A 85 67.36 11.76 64.27
C SER A 85 66.57 10.87 65.22
N GLU A 86 65.53 10.17 64.76
CA GLU A 86 64.68 9.30 65.59
C GLU A 86 64.54 7.91 64.97
N ALA A 87 64.41 6.89 65.82
CA ALA A 87 64.04 5.55 65.40
C ALA A 87 62.52 5.36 65.47
N GLY A 88 61.94 4.72 64.45
CA GLY A 88 60.55 4.30 64.33
C GLY A 88 60.00 4.55 62.94
N TYR A 89 58.70 4.32 62.79
CA TYR A 89 57.94 4.59 61.57
C TYR A 89 57.64 6.08 61.43
N TYR A 90 58.02 6.68 60.30
CA TYR A 90 57.69 8.06 60.00
C TYR A 90 56.34 8.10 59.29
N LYS A 91 55.44 8.95 59.78
CA LYS A 91 54.08 9.12 59.26
C LYS A 91 54.06 10.19 58.18
N HIS A 92 53.15 10.07 57.22
CA HIS A 92 52.92 11.07 56.17
C HIS A 92 54.21 11.47 55.46
N CYS A 93 55.01 10.46 55.10
CA CYS A 93 56.21 10.69 54.32
C CYS A 93 55.83 10.79 52.85
N TYR A 94 56.05 11.91 52.17
CA TYR A 94 55.70 12.06 50.76
C TYR A 94 56.62 13.08 50.09
N VAL A 95 56.65 13.08 48.77
CA VAL A 95 57.35 14.12 48.01
C VAL A 95 56.35 15.18 47.58
N GLU A 96 56.65 16.44 47.89
CA GLU A 96 55.96 17.61 47.37
C GLU A 96 56.74 18.17 46.19
N TYR A 97 56.03 18.48 45.11
CA TYR A 97 56.52 19.29 44.00
C TYR A 97 55.80 20.64 44.02
N ARG A 98 56.58 21.72 43.93
CA ARG A 98 56.04 23.09 43.84
C ARG A 98 56.66 23.85 42.68
N LYS A 99 55.82 24.40 41.81
CA LYS A 99 56.18 25.32 40.73
C LYS A 99 55.09 26.38 40.61
N ASP A 100 55.49 27.65 40.72
CA ASP A 100 54.57 28.79 40.81
C ASP A 100 53.47 28.55 41.87
N ASN A 101 52.20 28.62 41.48
CA ASN A 101 51.04 28.37 42.37
C ASN A 101 50.60 26.90 42.41
N GLN A 102 51.25 25.99 41.68
CA GLN A 102 50.88 24.58 41.64
C GLN A 102 51.66 23.79 42.70
N ILE A 103 50.92 23.04 43.52
CA ILE A 103 51.45 22.08 44.48
C ILE A 103 50.90 20.71 44.13
N LEU A 104 51.79 19.76 43.88
CA LEU A 104 51.47 18.35 43.69
C LEU A 104 52.14 17.54 44.81
N THR A 105 51.48 16.48 45.26
CA THR A 105 52.01 15.57 46.27
C THR A 105 51.88 14.14 45.80
N THR A 106 52.86 13.33 46.11
CA THR A 106 52.73 11.88 45.96
C THR A 106 51.77 11.34 47.02
N GLN A 107 51.40 10.07 46.87
CA GLN A 107 50.92 9.27 48.01
C GLN A 107 52.00 9.14 49.09
N ASP A 108 51.58 8.69 50.28
CA ASP A 108 52.51 8.41 51.38
C ASP A 108 53.44 7.23 51.03
N ILE A 109 54.72 7.43 51.32
CA ILE A 109 55.85 6.54 51.19
C ILE A 109 56.10 5.93 52.56
N ILE A 110 56.39 4.63 52.60
CA ILE A 110 56.77 3.95 53.83
C ILE A 110 58.22 4.29 54.15
N PHE A 111 58.45 5.01 55.25
CA PHE A 111 59.78 5.31 55.76
C PHE A 111 59.94 4.79 57.19
N PHE A 112 60.95 3.94 57.40
CA PHE A 112 61.25 3.35 58.70
C PHE A 112 62.70 3.61 59.08
N SER A 113 62.90 4.26 60.23
CA SER A 113 64.22 4.42 60.84
C SER A 113 64.40 3.38 61.94
N LEU A 114 65.34 2.46 61.81
CA LEU A 114 65.59 1.43 62.82
C LEU A 114 66.48 1.99 63.94
N GLY A 115 66.25 1.55 65.18
CA GLY A 115 67.12 1.89 66.31
C GLY A 115 68.54 1.34 66.14
N VAL A 116 69.51 1.97 66.79
CA VAL A 116 70.87 1.41 66.90
C VAL A 116 70.79 0.04 67.59
N SER A 117 71.25 -1.00 66.92
CA SER A 117 71.19 -2.37 67.42
C SER A 117 72.54 -3.07 67.25
N ASP A 118 73.12 -3.49 68.38
CA ASP A 118 74.16 -4.53 68.43
C ASP A 118 73.46 -5.88 68.39
N ILE A 119 73.32 -6.46 67.18
CA ILE A 119 72.81 -7.81 66.97
C ILE A 119 73.97 -8.81 66.97
N SER A 120 73.77 -9.97 67.59
CA SER A 120 74.73 -11.08 67.52
C SER A 120 74.75 -11.72 66.12
N GLN A 121 75.89 -12.28 65.71
CA GLN A 121 76.07 -12.82 64.36
C GLN A 121 75.06 -13.92 63.98
N GLY A 122 74.70 -14.80 64.93
CA GLY A 122 73.68 -15.83 64.69
C GLY A 122 72.26 -15.29 64.48
N GLN A 123 71.91 -14.16 65.11
CA GLN A 123 70.63 -13.49 64.85
C GLN A 123 70.65 -12.78 63.48
N ALA A 124 71.79 -12.20 63.09
CA ALA A 124 71.95 -11.60 61.77
C ALA A 124 71.76 -12.63 60.64
N ASP A 125 72.32 -13.84 60.79
CA ASP A 125 72.21 -14.91 59.80
C ASP A 125 70.75 -15.40 59.64
N GLU A 126 70.00 -15.52 60.73
CA GLU A 126 68.57 -15.88 60.68
C GLU A 126 67.72 -14.81 59.99
N TYR A 127 67.95 -13.53 60.29
CA TYR A 127 67.28 -12.41 59.61
C TYR A 127 67.62 -12.36 58.11
N VAL A 128 68.88 -12.59 57.74
CA VAL A 128 69.30 -12.65 56.34
C VAL A 128 68.59 -13.79 55.62
N SER A 129 68.52 -14.98 56.22
CA SER A 129 67.84 -16.13 55.61
C SER A 129 66.34 -15.89 55.38
N GLN A 130 65.63 -15.30 56.35
CA GLN A 130 64.21 -14.96 56.21
C GLN A 130 63.98 -13.88 55.13
N LEU A 131 64.89 -12.90 55.02
CA LEU A 131 64.84 -11.89 53.97
C LEU A 131 65.09 -12.47 52.58
N GLU A 132 66.07 -13.38 52.44
CA GLU A 132 66.33 -14.08 51.19
C GLU A 132 65.12 -14.94 50.75
N GLU A 133 64.47 -15.62 51.69
CA GLU A 133 63.26 -16.40 51.38
C GLU A 133 62.08 -15.49 50.98
N LEU A 134 61.92 -14.34 51.63
CA LEU A 134 60.90 -13.35 51.27
C LEU A 134 61.16 -12.73 49.90
N ILE A 135 62.42 -12.38 49.59
CA ILE A 135 62.84 -11.89 48.27
C ILE A 135 62.58 -12.94 47.20
N ARG A 136 62.88 -14.22 47.48
CA ARG A 136 62.59 -15.32 46.56
C ARG A 136 61.09 -15.44 46.28
N LYS A 137 60.25 -15.50 47.33
CA LYS A 137 58.78 -15.56 47.18
C LYS A 137 58.22 -14.35 46.47
N TYR A 138 58.76 -13.16 46.75
CA TYR A 138 58.38 -11.93 46.07
C TYR A 138 58.70 -11.99 44.57
N ASN A 139 59.92 -12.39 44.21
CA ASN A 139 60.33 -12.51 42.81
C ASN A 139 59.50 -13.58 42.07
N GLU A 140 59.27 -14.74 42.68
CA GLU A 140 58.41 -15.79 42.10
C GLU A 140 56.97 -15.28 41.84
N THR A 141 56.40 -14.53 42.80
CA THR A 141 55.06 -13.94 42.66
C THR A 141 55.04 -12.84 41.59
N PHE A 142 56.09 -12.02 41.53
CA PHE A 142 56.22 -10.95 40.54
C PHE A 142 56.38 -11.51 39.13
N ASP A 143 57.21 -12.54 38.94
CA ASP A 143 57.40 -13.21 37.66
C ASP A 143 56.10 -13.86 37.17
N ALA A 144 55.35 -14.50 38.09
CA ALA A 144 54.03 -15.06 37.78
C ALA A 144 53.03 -13.98 37.34
N PHE A 145 52.97 -12.84 38.05
CA PHE A 145 52.14 -11.70 37.68
C PHE A 145 52.53 -11.13 36.31
N MET A 146 53.83 -10.94 36.06
CA MET A 146 54.32 -10.44 34.76
C MET A 146 54.01 -11.40 33.61
N ALA A 147 54.07 -12.71 33.85
CA ALA A 147 53.68 -13.73 32.87
C ALA A 147 52.18 -13.66 32.55
N GLU A 148 51.33 -13.48 33.56
CA GLU A 148 49.89 -13.30 33.37
C GLU A 148 49.58 -12.04 32.55
N ILE A 149 50.19 -10.91 32.91
CA ILE A 149 50.03 -9.64 32.18
C ILE A 149 50.48 -9.79 30.73
N LYS A 150 51.62 -10.44 30.49
CA LYS A 150 52.09 -10.71 29.12
C LYS A 150 51.07 -11.54 28.33
N GLY A 151 50.53 -12.61 28.92
CA GLY A 151 49.49 -13.42 28.29
C GLY A 151 48.23 -12.64 27.94
N ARG A 152 47.79 -11.72 28.83
CA ARG A 152 46.66 -10.82 28.57
C ARG A 152 46.97 -9.84 27.42
N VAL A 153 48.17 -9.27 27.39
CA VAL A 153 48.61 -8.38 26.31
C VAL A 153 48.64 -9.10 24.97
N ASP A 154 49.20 -10.31 24.92
CA ASP A 154 49.25 -11.12 23.69
C ASP A 154 47.83 -11.46 23.19
N SER A 155 46.92 -11.84 24.10
CA SER A 155 45.52 -12.09 23.77
C SER A 155 44.81 -10.84 23.22
N LEU A 156 45.02 -9.68 23.84
CA LEU A 156 44.46 -8.41 23.37
C LEU A 156 45.01 -8.03 21.99
N ASN A 157 46.31 -8.22 21.75
CA ASN A 157 46.93 -7.96 20.44
C ASN A 157 46.33 -8.86 19.35
N GLN A 158 46.05 -10.13 19.65
CA GLN A 158 45.36 -11.02 18.72
C GLN A 158 43.94 -10.53 18.43
N GLN A 159 43.17 -10.15 19.46
CA GLN A 159 41.82 -9.59 19.28
C GLN A 159 41.82 -8.31 18.44
N ILE A 160 42.78 -7.41 18.66
CA ILE A 160 42.94 -6.18 17.87
C ILE A 160 43.23 -6.53 16.39
N THR A 161 44.09 -7.52 16.15
CA THR A 161 44.42 -7.98 14.79
C THR A 161 43.19 -8.54 14.09
N ASP A 162 42.43 -9.40 14.78
CA ASP A 162 41.20 -9.99 14.26
C ASP A 162 40.14 -8.92 13.96
N LEU A 163 39.94 -7.97 14.87
CA LEU A 163 39.01 -6.84 14.69
C LEU A 163 39.43 -5.96 13.52
N THR A 164 40.72 -5.71 13.35
CA THR A 164 41.26 -4.95 12.21
C THR A 164 40.98 -5.67 10.89
N GLY A 165 41.14 -7.00 10.86
CA GLY A 165 40.80 -7.83 9.71
C GLY A 165 39.30 -7.79 9.37
N GLN A 166 38.44 -7.91 10.38
CA GLN A 166 36.98 -7.79 10.22
C GLN A 166 36.58 -6.41 9.70
N ALA A 167 37.15 -5.33 10.26
CA ALA A 167 36.91 -3.97 9.81
C ALA A 167 37.30 -3.77 8.35
N LYS A 168 38.42 -4.33 7.90
CA LYS A 168 38.84 -4.31 6.49
C LYS A 168 37.84 -5.02 5.58
N THR A 169 37.38 -6.20 5.97
CA THR A 169 36.36 -6.94 5.18
C THR A 169 35.04 -6.17 5.11
N LEU A 170 34.62 -5.52 6.19
CA LEU A 170 33.43 -4.66 6.20
C LEU A 170 33.61 -3.44 5.29
N GLN A 171 34.80 -2.84 5.28
CA GLN A 171 35.12 -1.72 4.40
C GLN A 171 35.03 -2.12 2.92
N ASP A 172 35.62 -3.26 2.55
CA ASP A 172 35.56 -3.77 1.17
C ASP A 172 34.11 -4.02 0.71
N LYS A 173 33.26 -4.58 1.60
CA LYS A 173 31.82 -4.77 1.33
C LYS A 173 31.07 -3.44 1.19
N LEU A 174 31.38 -2.46 2.04
CA LEU A 174 30.77 -1.14 1.99
C LEU A 174 31.10 -0.43 0.66
N ASP A 175 32.34 -0.53 0.19
CA ASP A 175 32.75 0.11 -1.05
C ASP A 175 32.15 -0.57 -2.28
N ALA A 176 32.04 -1.91 -2.28
CA ALA A 176 31.28 -2.63 -3.31
C ALA A 176 29.79 -2.20 -3.35
N LEU A 177 29.16 -2.07 -2.18
CA LEU A 177 27.77 -1.63 -2.09
C LEU A 177 27.58 -0.19 -2.60
N LYS A 178 28.51 0.72 -2.30
CA LYS A 178 28.50 2.09 -2.85
C LYS A 178 28.57 2.09 -4.37
N GLU A 179 29.39 1.21 -4.96
CA GLU A 179 29.50 1.08 -6.41
C GLU A 179 28.18 0.60 -7.03
N GLU A 180 27.52 -0.39 -6.41
CA GLU A 180 26.20 -0.87 -6.85
C GLU A 180 25.12 0.20 -6.73
N ILE A 181 25.06 0.93 -5.61
CA ILE A 181 24.13 2.05 -5.41
C ILE A 181 24.36 3.15 -6.46
N SER A 182 25.62 3.45 -6.79
CA SER A 182 25.97 4.42 -7.83
C SER A 182 25.43 4.01 -9.21
N LYS A 183 25.46 2.71 -9.54
CA LYS A 183 24.87 2.18 -10.79
C LYS A 183 23.34 2.35 -10.82
N LEU A 184 22.66 2.14 -9.69
CA LEU A 184 21.21 2.33 -9.57
C LEU A 184 20.78 3.81 -9.68
N GLY A 185 21.62 4.75 -9.23
CA GLY A 185 21.36 6.18 -9.37
C GLY A 185 21.36 6.70 -10.83
N ASN A 186 21.87 5.92 -11.78
CA ASN A 186 22.03 6.30 -13.19
C ASN A 186 21.01 5.62 -14.12
N LEU A 187 19.91 5.11 -13.60
CA LEU A 187 18.86 4.52 -14.41
C LEU A 187 18.26 5.56 -15.36
N GLN A 188 18.18 5.18 -16.63
CA GLN A 188 17.61 5.97 -17.71
C GLN A 188 16.17 5.54 -17.95
N VAL A 189 15.33 6.52 -18.28
CA VAL A 189 13.91 6.30 -18.54
C VAL A 189 13.64 6.47 -20.02
N MET A 190 12.78 5.61 -20.55
CA MET A 190 12.27 5.71 -21.91
C MET A 190 10.75 5.48 -21.91
N TYR A 191 10.06 5.98 -22.93
CA TYR A 191 8.62 5.90 -23.07
C TYR A 191 8.27 5.46 -24.48
N SER A 192 7.22 4.65 -24.62
CA SER A 192 6.71 4.21 -25.90
C SER A 192 5.23 3.87 -25.84
N ASN A 193 4.52 3.95 -26.96
CA ASN A 193 3.17 3.41 -27.12
C ASN A 193 3.16 1.92 -27.57
N SER A 194 4.32 1.33 -27.86
CA SER A 194 4.47 -0.08 -28.23
C SER A 194 5.68 -0.72 -27.53
N ILE A 195 5.65 -2.05 -27.38
CA ILE A 195 6.81 -2.86 -26.97
C ILE A 195 7.17 -3.92 -28.01
N ASP A 196 6.39 -4.01 -29.09
CA ASP A 196 6.65 -4.93 -30.20
C ASP A 196 7.61 -4.30 -31.20
N PHE A 197 8.84 -4.09 -30.75
CA PHE A 197 9.92 -3.54 -31.57
C PHE A 197 10.45 -4.55 -32.61
N GLY A 198 9.86 -5.74 -32.74
CA GLY A 198 10.31 -6.75 -33.69
C GLY A 198 11.74 -7.27 -33.47
N GLY A 199 12.16 -8.15 -34.38
CA GLY A 199 13.47 -8.83 -34.37
C GLY A 199 14.64 -8.00 -34.90
N TYR A 200 14.53 -6.68 -35.05
CA TYR A 200 15.54 -5.85 -35.71
C TYR A 200 16.80 -5.61 -34.85
N ASP A 201 17.87 -5.20 -35.53
CA ASP A 201 19.14 -4.79 -34.91
C ASP A 201 19.17 -3.27 -34.70
N TYR A 202 19.07 -2.87 -33.43
CA TYR A 202 18.98 -1.49 -32.98
C TYR A 202 20.35 -0.90 -32.56
N SER A 203 21.46 -1.57 -32.88
CA SER A 203 22.81 -1.10 -32.54
C SER A 203 23.28 0.13 -33.36
N GLY A 204 22.56 0.46 -34.43
CA GLY A 204 22.86 1.55 -35.36
C GLY A 204 22.07 2.84 -35.13
N ASN A 205 22.20 3.78 -36.07
CA ASN A 205 21.51 5.06 -35.98
C ASN A 205 19.99 4.93 -36.25
N PRO A 206 19.12 5.72 -35.59
CA PRO A 206 17.68 5.73 -35.82
C PRO A 206 17.31 5.86 -37.30
N ASN A 207 16.25 5.15 -37.72
CA ASN A 207 15.67 5.36 -39.05
C ASN A 207 14.76 6.60 -39.03
N LEU A 208 15.02 7.52 -39.94
CA LEU A 208 14.30 8.78 -40.15
C LEU A 208 13.42 8.73 -41.41
N MET A 209 13.34 7.59 -42.08
CA MET A 209 12.47 7.43 -43.25
C MET A 209 11.04 7.09 -42.80
N ALA A 210 10.02 7.58 -43.50
CA ALA A 210 8.69 7.02 -43.31
C ALA A 210 8.66 5.59 -43.89
N ASN A 211 7.95 4.67 -43.24
CA ASN A 211 7.89 3.28 -43.67
C ASN A 211 7.46 3.18 -45.14
N ILE A 212 8.19 2.37 -45.91
CA ILE A 212 7.89 2.14 -47.32
C ILE A 212 6.92 0.98 -47.47
N ASN A 213 6.00 1.10 -48.43
CA ASN A 213 5.00 0.11 -48.80
C ASN A 213 4.62 0.31 -50.28
N ALA A 214 3.70 -0.48 -50.80
CA ALA A 214 3.24 -0.38 -52.18
C ALA A 214 2.69 1.00 -52.52
N ASP A 215 1.97 1.62 -51.58
CA ASP A 215 1.42 2.97 -51.73
C ASP A 215 2.53 4.02 -51.91
N SER A 216 3.71 3.81 -51.33
CA SER A 216 4.90 4.67 -51.50
C SER A 216 5.40 4.75 -52.96
N PHE A 217 4.99 3.80 -53.80
CA PHE A 217 5.35 3.70 -55.22
C PHE A 217 4.11 3.59 -56.14
N SER A 218 2.97 4.11 -55.69
CA SER A 218 1.67 3.98 -56.38
C SER A 218 1.49 4.89 -57.61
N GLN A 219 2.39 5.84 -57.85
CA GLN A 219 2.32 6.78 -58.97
C GLN A 219 3.57 6.68 -59.85
N GLY A 220 3.47 7.19 -61.08
CA GLY A 220 4.57 7.21 -62.05
C GLY A 220 4.39 6.17 -63.16
N SER A 221 5.48 5.67 -63.73
CA SER A 221 5.49 4.75 -64.88
C SER A 221 6.53 3.64 -64.73
N GLY A 222 6.45 2.62 -65.60
CA GLY A 222 7.41 1.51 -65.61
C GLY A 222 7.12 0.40 -64.62
N ALA A 223 5.94 0.40 -64.00
CA ALA A 223 5.40 -0.71 -63.22
C ALA A 223 3.97 -1.05 -63.67
N LEU A 224 3.72 -2.32 -63.92
CA LEU A 224 2.38 -2.88 -64.17
C LEU A 224 1.58 -3.05 -62.87
N SER A 225 2.28 -3.36 -61.78
CA SER A 225 1.69 -3.47 -60.45
C SER A 225 2.73 -3.23 -59.36
N VAL A 226 2.30 -2.68 -58.23
CA VAL A 226 3.07 -2.60 -56.99
C VAL A 226 2.20 -3.17 -55.88
N VAL A 227 2.70 -4.15 -55.14
CA VAL A 227 1.95 -4.82 -54.06
C VAL A 227 2.84 -5.06 -52.84
N ASP A 228 2.22 -5.07 -51.66
CA ASP A 228 2.88 -5.45 -50.42
C ASP A 228 2.89 -6.99 -50.28
N ASP A 229 4.02 -7.53 -49.85
CA ASP A 229 4.22 -8.94 -49.51
C ASP A 229 4.99 -9.02 -48.18
N GLY A 230 4.27 -8.95 -47.06
CA GLY A 230 4.88 -8.81 -45.74
C GLY A 230 5.55 -7.45 -45.54
N ASP A 231 6.85 -7.45 -45.24
CA ASP A 231 7.71 -6.26 -45.13
C ASP A 231 8.38 -5.87 -46.47
N GLU A 232 8.02 -6.56 -47.56
CA GLU A 232 8.57 -6.36 -48.89
C GLU A 232 7.57 -5.67 -49.81
N VAL A 233 8.10 -4.85 -50.72
CA VAL A 233 7.34 -4.25 -51.82
C VAL A 233 7.73 -4.96 -53.11
N VAL A 234 6.77 -5.58 -53.78
CA VAL A 234 6.97 -6.30 -55.04
C VAL A 234 6.50 -5.43 -56.21
N ILE A 235 7.40 -5.19 -57.16
CA ILE A 235 7.15 -4.40 -58.36
C ILE A 235 7.20 -5.32 -59.58
N THR A 236 6.10 -5.38 -60.31
CA THR A 236 6.05 -6.01 -61.64
C THR A 236 6.36 -4.93 -62.68
N LEU A 237 7.44 -5.09 -63.43
CA LEU A 237 7.98 -4.06 -64.32
C LEU A 237 7.23 -4.04 -65.66
N ASP A 238 7.02 -2.84 -66.18
CA ASP A 238 6.48 -2.64 -67.53
C ASP A 238 7.63 -2.47 -68.54
N PRO A 239 7.82 -3.41 -69.49
CA PRO A 239 8.91 -3.33 -70.47
C PRO A 239 8.81 -2.15 -71.43
N ASN A 240 7.64 -1.51 -71.52
CA ASN A 240 7.39 -0.42 -72.48
C ASN A 240 7.68 0.96 -71.90
N HIS A 241 7.87 1.08 -70.59
CA HIS A 241 8.04 2.37 -69.93
C HIS A 241 9.25 2.38 -69.01
N LYS A 242 9.86 3.56 -68.87
CA LYS A 242 10.94 3.79 -67.93
C LYS A 242 10.43 3.61 -66.49
N LEU A 243 11.17 2.84 -65.68
CA LEU A 243 10.92 2.69 -64.26
C LEU A 243 11.15 4.03 -63.55
N GLU A 244 10.06 4.67 -63.15
CA GLU A 244 9.99 5.88 -62.33
C GLU A 244 8.70 5.79 -61.51
N VAL A 245 8.77 5.10 -60.37
CA VAL A 245 7.62 4.96 -59.45
C VAL A 245 7.88 5.67 -58.14
N LEU A 246 6.87 6.35 -57.62
CA LEU A 246 6.95 7.25 -56.47
C LEU A 246 5.56 7.54 -55.87
N LYS A 247 5.55 8.24 -54.73
CA LYS A 247 4.38 8.97 -54.23
C LYS A 247 4.82 10.32 -53.66
N PRO A 248 4.29 11.46 -54.16
CA PRO A 248 4.62 12.77 -53.59
C PRO A 248 4.16 12.90 -52.14
N LYS A 249 4.78 13.82 -51.37
CA LYS A 249 4.39 14.16 -49.99
C LYS A 249 4.34 12.95 -49.05
N SER A 250 5.33 12.07 -49.15
CA SER A 250 5.34 10.79 -48.44
C SER A 250 6.50 10.64 -47.47
N GLN A 251 7.46 11.58 -47.46
CA GLN A 251 8.74 11.36 -46.77
C GLN A 251 9.18 12.58 -45.94
N PRO A 252 9.92 12.36 -44.83
CA PRO A 252 10.42 13.45 -43.98
C PRO A 252 11.44 14.34 -44.68
N ALA A 253 11.55 15.58 -44.21
CA ALA A 253 12.52 16.54 -44.74
C ALA A 253 13.95 16.22 -44.32
N LEU A 254 14.91 16.47 -45.21
CA LEU A 254 16.33 16.48 -44.87
C LEU A 254 16.72 17.88 -44.40
N LEU A 255 17.57 17.99 -43.38
CA LEU A 255 18.02 19.28 -42.85
C LEU A 255 19.37 19.73 -43.41
N THR A 256 19.50 21.03 -43.66
CA THR A 256 20.72 21.66 -44.15
C THR A 256 21.87 21.49 -43.15
N GLY A 257 23.08 21.23 -43.63
CA GLY A 257 24.30 21.09 -42.82
C GLY A 257 24.51 19.68 -42.27
N LYS A 258 23.48 18.83 -42.27
CA LYS A 258 23.54 17.44 -41.83
C LYS A 258 24.08 16.53 -42.93
N THR A 259 24.67 15.41 -42.52
CA THR A 259 25.08 14.33 -43.43
C THR A 259 24.13 13.18 -43.24
N TYR A 260 23.48 12.73 -44.32
CA TYR A 260 22.56 11.60 -44.30
C TYR A 260 23.07 10.47 -45.16
N THR A 261 22.77 9.25 -44.74
CA THR A 261 22.91 8.03 -45.51
C THR A 261 21.53 7.45 -45.80
N VAL A 262 21.29 7.08 -47.06
CA VAL A 262 20.14 6.27 -47.46
C VAL A 262 20.62 4.86 -47.78
N SER A 263 19.86 3.85 -47.40
CA SER A 263 20.07 2.47 -47.83
C SER A 263 18.76 1.77 -48.14
N VAL A 264 18.83 0.74 -48.99
CA VAL A 264 17.69 -0.13 -49.35
C VAL A 264 18.23 -1.48 -49.81
N GLU A 265 17.47 -2.54 -49.60
CA GLU A 265 17.77 -3.86 -50.17
C GLU A 265 16.85 -4.12 -51.36
N ILE A 266 17.44 -4.55 -52.48
CA ILE A 266 16.71 -4.88 -53.71
C ILE A 266 17.05 -6.31 -54.13
N MET A 267 16.04 -7.08 -54.48
CA MET A 267 16.18 -8.42 -55.06
C MET A 267 15.53 -8.47 -56.44
N LEU A 268 16.24 -9.05 -57.40
CA LEU A 268 15.71 -9.33 -58.73
C LEU A 268 15.13 -10.75 -58.75
N GLU A 269 13.89 -10.93 -59.20
CA GLU A 269 13.29 -12.27 -59.30
C GLU A 269 13.84 -13.05 -60.51
N GLY A 270 13.52 -14.35 -60.57
CA GLY A 270 14.02 -15.25 -61.61
C GLY A 270 13.67 -14.80 -63.03
N ASP A 271 12.50 -14.18 -63.20
CA ASP A 271 11.97 -13.68 -64.46
C ASP A 271 12.51 -12.29 -64.87
N PHE A 272 13.34 -11.63 -64.03
CA PHE A 272 13.86 -10.31 -64.32
C PHE A 272 14.70 -10.28 -65.60
N THR A 273 14.50 -9.26 -66.46
CA THR A 273 15.31 -9.01 -67.66
C THR A 273 15.64 -7.53 -67.81
N GLY A 274 16.78 -7.22 -68.45
CA GLY A 274 17.28 -5.85 -68.65
C GLY A 274 18.54 -5.56 -67.80
N ASP A 275 19.13 -4.37 -67.94
CA ASP A 275 20.30 -3.98 -67.14
C ASP A 275 19.88 -3.30 -65.82
N PRO A 276 20.05 -3.92 -64.64
CA PRO A 276 19.65 -3.30 -63.37
C PRO A 276 20.64 -2.24 -62.88
N SER A 277 21.80 -2.06 -63.52
CA SER A 277 22.92 -1.24 -63.01
C SER A 277 22.57 0.22 -62.74
N LYS A 278 21.48 0.71 -63.33
CA LYS A 278 21.00 2.10 -63.19
C LYS A 278 19.76 2.23 -62.32
N ILE A 279 19.27 1.14 -61.73
CA ILE A 279 18.20 1.15 -60.74
C ILE A 279 18.75 1.67 -59.40
N GLY A 280 18.02 2.59 -58.77
CA GLY A 280 18.34 3.06 -57.44
C GLY A 280 17.20 3.89 -56.83
N LEU A 281 17.28 4.09 -55.52
CA LEU A 281 16.34 4.92 -54.78
C LEU A 281 16.84 6.36 -54.76
N ARG A 282 15.96 7.31 -55.07
CA ARG A 282 16.20 8.75 -55.06
C ARG A 282 15.34 9.37 -53.97
N TYR A 283 15.92 10.25 -53.17
CA TYR A 283 15.23 11.09 -52.21
C TYR A 283 15.13 12.50 -52.82
N ILE A 284 13.92 12.91 -53.14
CA ILE A 284 13.65 14.06 -54.00
C ILE A 284 12.94 15.16 -53.21
N LYS A 285 13.42 16.38 -53.39
CA LYS A 285 12.84 17.62 -52.86
C LYS A 285 11.89 18.24 -53.90
N MET A 286 10.66 18.51 -53.48
CA MET A 286 9.64 19.22 -54.25
C MET A 286 9.56 20.70 -53.86
N PRO A 287 9.12 21.59 -54.78
CA PRO A 287 8.57 21.33 -56.11
C PRO A 287 9.62 21.25 -57.23
N ASN A 288 10.90 21.50 -56.93
CA ASN A 288 11.95 21.60 -57.95
C ASN A 288 12.48 20.25 -58.47
N TRP A 289 11.95 19.12 -57.97
CA TRP A 289 12.34 17.76 -58.36
C TRP A 289 13.85 17.48 -58.23
N VAL A 290 14.50 18.07 -57.23
CA VAL A 290 15.94 17.92 -57.02
C VAL A 290 16.21 16.63 -56.23
N SER A 291 17.03 15.73 -56.76
CA SER A 291 17.51 14.56 -56.03
C SER A 291 18.64 14.96 -55.09
N GLU A 292 18.32 15.12 -53.81
CA GLU A 292 19.27 15.58 -52.78
C GLU A 292 20.09 14.42 -52.18
N LEU A 293 19.50 13.23 -52.14
CA LEU A 293 20.15 12.02 -51.64
C LEU A 293 19.74 10.84 -52.52
N TYR A 294 20.65 9.91 -52.77
CA TYR A 294 20.36 8.77 -53.62
C TYR A 294 21.30 7.61 -53.37
N THR A 295 20.83 6.39 -53.62
CA THR A 295 21.69 5.21 -53.58
C THR A 295 22.63 5.16 -54.78
N ARG A 296 23.83 4.61 -54.59
CA ARG A 296 24.78 4.36 -55.68
C ARG A 296 24.26 3.28 -56.62
N ASN A 297 24.62 3.42 -57.88
CA ASN A 297 24.25 2.55 -59.00
C ASN A 297 25.13 1.28 -59.00
N THR A 298 24.96 0.42 -57.98
CA THR A 298 25.79 -0.78 -57.75
C THR A 298 25.02 -2.10 -57.87
N LEU A 299 23.74 -2.06 -58.23
CA LEU A 299 22.91 -3.25 -58.38
C LEU A 299 23.43 -4.11 -59.54
N THR A 300 23.62 -5.41 -59.29
CA THR A 300 24.08 -6.37 -60.30
C THR A 300 22.92 -7.22 -60.82
N ALA A 301 23.10 -7.88 -61.97
CA ALA A 301 22.12 -8.80 -62.56
C ALA A 301 21.93 -10.13 -61.81
N THR A 302 22.49 -10.26 -60.61
CA THR A 302 22.33 -11.46 -59.78
C THR A 302 20.89 -11.57 -59.29
N LYS A 303 20.23 -12.70 -59.59
CA LYS A 303 18.82 -12.96 -59.26
C LYS A 303 18.70 -13.80 -57.98
N GLY A 304 17.56 -13.67 -57.30
CA GLY A 304 17.24 -14.46 -56.11
C GLY A 304 18.09 -14.13 -54.87
N VAL A 305 18.82 -13.00 -54.89
CA VAL A 305 19.62 -12.53 -53.77
C VAL A 305 19.30 -11.08 -53.45
N TRP A 306 19.25 -10.75 -52.16
CA TRP A 306 19.12 -9.38 -51.68
C TRP A 306 20.45 -8.64 -51.84
N GLN A 307 20.40 -7.50 -52.52
CA GLN A 307 21.55 -6.64 -52.76
C GLN A 307 21.32 -5.30 -52.05
N LYS A 308 22.20 -4.95 -51.10
CA LYS A 308 22.12 -3.69 -50.37
C LYS A 308 22.75 -2.56 -51.18
N LEU A 309 21.97 -1.53 -51.44
CA LEU A 309 22.41 -0.29 -52.07
C LEU A 309 22.49 0.81 -51.01
N THR A 310 23.50 1.68 -51.10
CA THR A 310 23.70 2.78 -50.14
C THR A 310 24.14 4.06 -50.85
N GLY A 311 23.92 5.20 -50.22
CA GLY A 311 24.48 6.48 -50.64
C GLY A 311 24.49 7.50 -49.52
N THR A 312 25.47 8.40 -49.52
CA THR A 312 25.72 9.36 -48.45
C THR A 312 25.93 10.74 -49.06
N VAL A 313 25.23 11.75 -48.54
CA VAL A 313 25.36 13.15 -48.98
C VAL A 313 25.33 14.07 -47.75
N LYS A 314 26.19 15.10 -47.75
CA LYS A 314 26.07 16.26 -46.87
C LYS A 314 25.15 17.28 -47.53
N ILE A 315 24.08 17.68 -46.87
CA ILE A 315 23.12 18.63 -47.42
C ILE A 315 23.72 20.04 -47.33
N THR A 316 24.11 20.62 -48.47
CA THR A 316 24.94 21.84 -48.53
C THR A 316 24.15 23.13 -48.78
N ALA A 317 23.00 23.09 -49.45
CA ALA A 317 22.20 24.28 -49.71
C ALA A 317 20.71 23.94 -49.93
N ALA A 318 19.83 24.69 -49.25
CA ALA A 318 18.40 24.83 -49.51
C ALA A 318 17.49 23.61 -49.27
N SER A 319 17.42 23.11 -48.03
CA SER A 319 16.13 22.58 -47.53
C SER A 319 15.08 23.71 -47.44
N ASP A 320 15.54 24.96 -47.42
CA ASP A 320 14.71 26.16 -47.48
C ASP A 320 13.90 26.17 -48.78
N ASN A 321 12.59 26.36 -48.65
CA ASN A 321 11.58 26.29 -49.70
C ASN A 321 11.18 24.89 -50.21
N ALA A 322 11.38 23.83 -49.43
CA ALA A 322 10.74 22.54 -49.74
C ALA A 322 9.23 22.59 -49.44
N GLU A 323 8.39 22.24 -50.42
CA GLU A 323 6.97 21.97 -50.17
C GLU A 323 6.79 20.58 -49.57
N SER A 324 7.55 19.60 -50.07
CA SER A 324 7.47 18.21 -49.62
C SER A 324 8.68 17.40 -50.08
N TRP A 325 8.76 16.18 -49.56
CA TRP A 325 9.78 15.21 -49.93
C TRP A 325 9.14 13.88 -50.31
N LEU A 326 9.84 13.12 -51.15
CA LEU A 326 9.42 11.81 -51.61
C LEU A 326 10.62 10.91 -51.87
N ILE A 327 10.33 9.60 -51.93
CA ILE A 327 11.23 8.64 -52.56
C ILE A 327 10.72 8.27 -53.95
N MET A 328 11.67 8.03 -54.85
CA MET A 328 11.42 7.53 -56.19
C MET A 328 12.35 6.37 -56.48
N LEU A 329 11.79 5.22 -56.84
CA LEU A 329 12.57 4.14 -57.44
C LEU A 329 12.68 4.42 -58.94
N GLN A 330 13.91 4.56 -59.41
CA GLN A 330 14.17 4.96 -60.79
C GLN A 330 15.22 4.06 -61.44
N ASN A 331 15.00 3.72 -62.71
CA ASN A 331 16.07 3.36 -63.64
C ASN A 331 16.56 4.63 -64.38
N LYS A 332 17.81 5.04 -64.16
CA LYS A 332 18.34 6.27 -64.78
C LYS A 332 18.50 6.15 -66.30
N ASP A 333 18.64 4.93 -66.83
CA ASP A 333 18.74 4.71 -68.27
C ASP A 333 17.33 4.64 -68.90
N ALA A 334 16.99 5.66 -69.69
CA ALA A 334 15.68 5.75 -70.35
C ALA A 334 15.52 4.78 -71.52
N ASN A 335 16.61 4.19 -72.03
CA ASN A 335 16.58 3.28 -73.20
C ASN A 335 16.56 1.80 -72.80
N ASN A 336 16.54 1.52 -71.50
CA ASN A 336 16.68 0.19 -70.95
C ASN A 336 15.31 -0.39 -70.61
N SER A 337 14.84 -1.34 -71.43
CA SER A 337 13.60 -2.08 -71.20
C SER A 337 13.79 -3.12 -70.10
N LEU A 338 13.12 -2.89 -68.97
CA LEU A 338 13.12 -3.80 -67.83
C LEU A 338 11.84 -4.62 -67.80
N SER A 339 11.92 -5.92 -67.56
CA SER A 339 10.74 -6.78 -67.39
C SER A 339 10.92 -7.78 -66.25
N GLY A 340 9.84 -8.49 -65.89
CA GLY A 340 9.82 -9.39 -64.73
C GLY A 340 9.59 -8.63 -63.43
N LYS A 341 10.02 -9.21 -62.30
CA LYS A 341 9.81 -8.63 -60.98
C LYS A 341 11.08 -8.24 -60.26
N LEU A 342 10.97 -7.21 -59.44
CA LEU A 342 11.93 -6.89 -58.41
C LEU A 342 11.22 -6.65 -57.07
N ARG A 343 11.95 -6.81 -55.98
CA ARG A 343 11.48 -6.62 -54.62
C ARG A 343 12.33 -5.60 -53.89
N LEU A 344 11.71 -4.83 -53.01
CA LEU A 344 12.38 -3.88 -52.12
C LEU A 344 12.02 -4.16 -50.68
N ARG A 345 12.99 -3.96 -49.78
CA ARG A 345 12.73 -3.91 -48.34
C ARG A 345 13.79 -3.08 -47.64
N HIS A 346 13.58 -2.88 -46.35
CA HIS A 346 14.59 -2.32 -45.46
C HIS A 346 15.15 -0.95 -45.91
N ALA A 347 14.28 -0.11 -46.48
CA ALA A 347 14.68 1.25 -46.82
C ALA A 347 14.86 2.08 -45.55
N LYS A 348 16.04 2.70 -45.41
CA LYS A 348 16.44 3.44 -44.22
C LYS A 348 17.06 4.76 -44.61
N LEU A 349 16.67 5.81 -43.90
CA LEU A 349 17.35 7.11 -43.88
C LEU A 349 17.96 7.28 -42.49
N GLU A 350 19.22 7.63 -42.38
CA GLU A 350 19.86 7.85 -41.09
C GLU A 350 20.84 9.03 -41.15
N GLU A 351 20.93 9.80 -40.07
CA GLU A 351 22.00 10.79 -39.91
C GLU A 351 23.33 10.03 -39.73
N GLY A 352 24.37 10.46 -40.45
CA GLY A 352 25.69 9.85 -40.41
C GLY A 352 26.25 9.59 -41.81
N SER A 353 27.48 9.08 -41.84
CA SER A 353 28.20 8.80 -43.08
C SER A 353 28.14 7.34 -43.52
N THR A 354 27.67 6.46 -42.64
CA THR A 354 27.74 5.00 -42.77
C THR A 354 26.36 4.40 -42.56
N ALA A 355 25.97 3.49 -43.45
CA ALA A 355 24.71 2.77 -43.32
C ALA A 355 24.82 1.73 -42.21
N THR A 356 23.87 1.71 -41.29
CA THR A 356 23.79 0.72 -40.21
C THR A 356 22.67 -0.30 -40.49
N PRO A 357 22.48 -1.34 -39.65
CA PRO A 357 21.39 -2.30 -39.81
C PRO A 357 20.00 -1.65 -39.86
N TYR A 358 19.06 -2.29 -40.56
CA TYR A 358 17.70 -1.77 -40.68
C TYR A 358 16.92 -1.87 -39.37
N GLN A 359 16.15 -0.83 -39.09
CA GLN A 359 15.16 -0.75 -38.02
C GLN A 359 14.01 0.17 -38.47
N PRO A 360 12.78 -0.01 -37.95
CA PRO A 360 11.68 0.89 -38.23
C PRO A 360 11.93 2.29 -37.65
N ASN A 361 11.21 3.28 -38.18
CA ASN A 361 11.24 4.63 -37.63
C ASN A 361 10.47 4.67 -36.31
N LEU A 362 11.19 4.86 -35.20
CA LEU A 362 10.61 4.86 -33.86
C LEU A 362 10.03 6.20 -33.44
N LEU A 363 10.10 7.24 -34.29
CA LEU A 363 9.53 8.56 -34.01
C LEU A 363 8.07 8.67 -34.46
N ASP A 364 7.62 7.76 -35.32
CA ASP A 364 6.28 7.76 -35.90
C ASP A 364 5.45 6.56 -35.44
N ALA A 365 4.14 6.59 -35.75
CA ALA A 365 3.25 5.49 -35.46
C ALA A 365 3.72 4.19 -36.13
N PRO A 366 3.66 3.04 -35.44
CA PRO A 366 3.02 2.81 -34.14
C PRO A 366 3.96 2.90 -32.92
N TYR A 367 5.17 3.44 -33.02
CA TYR A 367 6.23 3.24 -32.00
C TYR A 367 6.48 4.40 -31.04
N TYR A 368 6.28 5.65 -31.45
CA TYR A 368 6.49 6.87 -30.64
C TYR A 368 7.43 6.68 -29.43
N LEU A 369 8.73 6.49 -29.68
CA LEU A 369 9.75 6.27 -28.67
C LEU A 369 10.37 7.60 -28.22
N SER A 370 10.51 7.80 -26.91
CA SER A 370 11.04 9.03 -26.35
C SER A 370 11.77 8.82 -25.03
N LYS A 371 12.78 9.66 -24.74
CA LYS A 371 13.45 9.71 -23.44
C LYS A 371 12.78 10.68 -22.46
N VAL A 372 11.84 11.48 -22.94
CA VAL A 372 11.10 12.46 -22.13
C VAL A 372 9.65 12.02 -21.98
N ALA A 373 9.09 12.25 -20.78
CA ALA A 373 7.66 12.09 -20.54
C ALA A 373 6.88 13.07 -21.42
N LEU A 374 5.59 12.80 -21.67
CA LEU A 374 4.77 13.73 -22.43
C LEU A 374 4.69 15.08 -21.73
N GLY A 375 4.89 16.14 -22.49
CA GLY A 375 4.58 17.48 -22.03
C GLY A 375 3.07 17.72 -22.09
N GLU A 376 2.59 18.46 -21.09
CA GLU A 376 1.21 18.94 -21.05
C GLU A 376 0.95 19.87 -22.24
N ASN A 377 -0.12 19.60 -22.98
CA ASN A 377 -0.55 20.43 -24.09
C ASN A 377 -1.40 21.60 -23.56
N ILE A 378 -0.88 22.83 -23.66
CA ILE A 378 -1.60 24.04 -23.24
C ILE A 378 -2.42 24.68 -24.38
N ALA A 379 -2.54 24.02 -25.54
CA ALA A 379 -3.41 24.47 -26.62
C ALA A 379 -4.89 24.37 -26.22
N ASP A 380 -5.73 25.25 -26.75
CA ASP A 380 -7.19 25.18 -26.54
C ASP A 380 -7.77 23.91 -27.20
N PRO A 381 -8.31 22.95 -26.43
CA PRO A 381 -8.84 21.69 -26.96
C PRO A 381 -10.15 21.88 -27.75
N ALA A 382 -10.80 23.04 -27.66
CA ALA A 382 -12.03 23.33 -28.40
C ALA A 382 -11.77 23.67 -29.88
N VAL A 383 -10.51 23.88 -30.27
CA VAL A 383 -10.18 24.20 -31.67
C VAL A 383 -10.43 22.98 -32.56
N SER A 384 -11.27 23.17 -33.58
CA SER A 384 -11.52 22.15 -34.59
C SER A 384 -10.41 22.14 -35.64
N PHE A 385 -9.79 20.97 -35.84
CA PHE A 385 -8.83 20.69 -36.90
C PHE A 385 -9.42 19.70 -37.92
N PRO A 386 -8.96 19.69 -39.18
CA PRO A 386 -7.89 20.52 -39.74
C PRO A 386 -8.34 21.95 -40.05
N ILE A 387 -7.45 22.91 -39.84
CA ILE A 387 -7.62 24.30 -40.31
C ILE A 387 -7.05 24.38 -41.72
N LYS A 388 -7.89 24.76 -42.70
CA LYS A 388 -7.49 24.95 -44.11
C LYS A 388 -7.74 26.39 -44.52
N THR A 389 -6.69 27.12 -44.89
CA THR A 389 -6.81 28.53 -45.26
C THR A 389 -5.63 29.00 -46.09
N SER A 390 -5.86 30.05 -46.88
CA SER A 390 -4.80 30.79 -47.58
C SER A 390 -4.56 32.18 -46.98
N ALA A 391 -5.17 32.47 -45.82
CA ALA A 391 -4.95 33.74 -45.13
C ALA A 391 -3.51 33.85 -44.62
N TYR A 392 -3.04 35.09 -44.44
CA TYR A 392 -1.72 35.34 -43.84
C TYR A 392 -1.62 34.76 -42.43
N ARG A 393 -2.63 35.02 -41.58
CA ARG A 393 -2.79 34.39 -40.26
C ARG A 393 -3.51 33.06 -40.42
N LEU A 394 -2.83 31.97 -40.09
CA LEU A 394 -3.36 30.60 -40.16
C LEU A 394 -4.05 30.18 -38.88
N TYR A 395 -3.49 30.58 -37.75
CA TYR A 395 -3.95 30.25 -36.40
C TYR A 395 -3.90 31.50 -35.54
N GLY A 396 -4.84 31.65 -34.61
CA GLY A 396 -4.85 32.75 -33.66
C GLY A 396 -5.89 32.52 -32.57
N VAL A 397 -5.48 31.81 -31.52
CA VAL A 397 -6.35 31.36 -30.42
C VAL A 397 -5.62 31.58 -29.09
N ASN A 398 -6.38 31.79 -28.02
CA ASN A 398 -5.81 31.86 -26.66
C ASN A 398 -5.44 30.47 -26.17
N MET A 399 -4.23 30.32 -25.63
CA MET A 399 -3.82 29.11 -24.94
C MET A 399 -4.52 29.00 -23.58
N LEU A 400 -4.55 27.79 -23.02
CA LEU A 400 -5.14 27.52 -21.70
C LEU A 400 -4.46 28.29 -20.57
N GLU A 401 -3.18 28.63 -20.77
CA GLU A 401 -2.38 29.42 -19.84
C GLU A 401 -1.75 30.63 -20.55
N GLU A 402 -1.51 31.69 -19.78
CA GLU A 402 -0.72 32.83 -20.25
C GLU A 402 0.75 32.46 -20.44
N PHE A 403 1.36 32.98 -21.50
CA PHE A 403 2.80 32.92 -21.65
C PHE A 403 3.49 33.73 -20.54
N LYS A 404 4.71 33.34 -20.18
CA LYS A 404 5.48 33.95 -19.08
C LYS A 404 6.86 34.36 -19.55
N VAL A 405 7.26 35.60 -19.26
CA VAL A 405 8.61 36.09 -19.59
C VAL A 405 9.68 35.23 -18.90
N GLY A 406 10.73 34.87 -19.63
CA GLY A 406 11.79 33.96 -19.18
C GLY A 406 11.45 32.48 -19.28
N GLN A 407 10.18 32.12 -19.48
CA GLN A 407 9.77 30.72 -19.67
C GLN A 407 10.00 30.29 -21.12
N ARG A 408 10.44 29.03 -21.27
CA ARG A 408 10.67 28.38 -22.56
C ARG A 408 9.48 27.50 -22.93
N TYR A 409 9.11 27.54 -24.20
CA TYR A 409 8.00 26.79 -24.78
C TYR A 409 8.44 26.13 -26.08
N THR A 410 7.80 25.01 -26.40
CA THR A 410 7.94 24.32 -27.68
C THR A 410 6.58 24.18 -28.33
N ILE A 411 6.45 24.65 -29.57
CA ILE A 411 5.25 24.46 -30.40
C ILE A 411 5.56 23.40 -31.44
N THR A 412 4.64 22.46 -31.64
CA THR A 412 4.69 21.50 -32.73
C THR A 412 3.36 21.47 -33.46
N ILE A 413 3.40 21.44 -34.79
CA ILE A 413 2.22 21.28 -35.63
C ILE A 413 2.45 20.20 -36.66
N LYS A 414 1.37 19.54 -37.10
CA LYS A 414 1.34 18.85 -38.39
C LYS A 414 0.60 19.71 -39.39
N GLY A 415 1.19 19.94 -40.55
CA GLY A 415 0.60 20.82 -41.55
C GLY A 415 1.42 20.95 -42.83
N THR A 416 0.74 21.38 -43.90
CA THR A 416 1.35 21.60 -45.22
C THR A 416 1.34 23.07 -45.57
N LYS A 417 2.39 23.54 -46.25
CA LYS A 417 2.53 24.92 -46.75
C LYS A 417 3.13 24.93 -48.17
N PRO A 418 2.92 26.00 -48.95
CA PRO A 418 3.66 26.21 -50.18
C PRO A 418 5.18 26.31 -49.93
N ALA A 419 5.98 25.93 -50.92
CA ALA A 419 7.43 26.08 -50.90
C ALA A 419 7.89 27.52 -50.57
N THR A 420 7.16 28.54 -51.02
CA THR A 420 7.55 29.94 -50.81
C THR A 420 7.20 30.49 -49.42
N GLN A 421 6.62 29.67 -48.55
CA GLN A 421 6.11 30.08 -47.25
C GLN A 421 6.87 29.38 -46.13
N ASP A 422 6.93 30.01 -44.97
CA ASP A 422 7.35 29.44 -43.70
C ASP A 422 6.20 29.51 -42.70
N PHE A 423 6.14 28.58 -41.75
CA PHE A 423 5.30 28.74 -40.57
C PHE A 423 6.05 29.54 -39.52
N TRP A 424 5.43 30.61 -39.00
CA TRP A 424 6.07 31.50 -38.05
C TRP A 424 5.16 31.79 -36.86
N ALA A 425 5.67 31.59 -35.65
CA ALA A 425 4.90 31.75 -34.41
C ALA A 425 5.04 33.17 -33.85
N TYR A 426 3.93 33.71 -33.32
CA TYR A 426 3.84 35.04 -32.72
C TYR A 426 2.98 35.02 -31.45
N ASN A 427 3.32 35.86 -30.47
CA ASN A 427 2.43 36.21 -29.37
C ASN A 427 1.69 37.53 -29.67
N GLY A 428 0.44 37.65 -29.26
CA GLY A 428 -0.39 38.86 -29.51
C GLY A 428 -0.67 39.13 -31.00
N GLY A 429 -0.21 38.24 -31.89
CA GLY A 429 -0.26 38.43 -33.33
C GLY A 429 0.82 39.35 -33.91
N ASN A 430 1.67 39.97 -33.10
CA ASN A 430 2.63 41.01 -33.50
C ASN A 430 4.05 40.81 -32.92
N ILE A 431 4.21 40.10 -31.80
CA ILE A 431 5.51 39.82 -31.19
C ILE A 431 6.03 38.51 -31.76
N SER A 432 7.07 38.59 -32.58
CA SER A 432 7.74 37.42 -33.15
C SER A 432 8.26 36.52 -32.05
N LEU A 433 7.94 35.23 -32.16
CA LEU A 433 8.49 34.19 -31.29
C LEU A 433 9.64 33.50 -32.02
N GLU A 434 9.32 32.64 -33.00
CA GLU A 434 10.34 31.88 -33.75
C GLU A 434 9.74 31.29 -35.03
N ARG A 435 10.61 31.09 -36.04
CA ARG A 435 10.28 30.35 -37.26
C ARG A 435 10.25 28.85 -36.98
N MET A 436 9.25 28.15 -37.50
CA MET A 436 9.17 26.69 -37.38
C MET A 436 10.07 25.99 -38.41
N THR A 437 10.75 24.94 -37.97
CA THR A 437 11.57 24.06 -38.81
C THR A 437 10.95 22.67 -38.89
N PRO A 438 11.22 21.89 -39.95
CA PRO A 438 10.76 20.52 -40.02
C PRO A 438 11.31 19.68 -38.85
N VAL A 439 10.49 18.74 -38.39
CA VAL A 439 10.93 17.69 -37.48
C VAL A 439 11.59 16.57 -38.27
N GLU A 440 12.83 16.23 -37.92
CA GLU A 440 13.50 15.06 -38.49
C GLU A 440 12.70 13.78 -38.24
N GLY A 441 12.60 12.94 -39.27
CA GLY A 441 11.91 11.66 -39.18
C GLY A 441 10.38 11.71 -39.27
N LEU A 442 9.76 12.90 -39.32
CA LEU A 442 8.29 13.02 -39.43
C LEU A 442 7.86 13.82 -40.67
N VAL A 443 6.86 13.29 -41.37
CA VAL A 443 6.28 13.92 -42.57
C VAL A 443 5.36 15.07 -42.17
N ASP A 444 5.57 16.25 -42.76
CA ASP A 444 4.74 17.45 -42.56
C ASP A 444 4.59 17.89 -41.10
N VAL A 445 5.55 17.54 -40.22
CA VAL A 445 5.58 18.00 -38.83
C VAL A 445 6.62 19.10 -38.68
N TRP A 446 6.25 20.19 -38.03
CA TRP A 446 7.06 21.39 -37.85
C TRP A 446 7.12 21.74 -36.38
N THR A 447 8.27 22.25 -35.92
CA THR A 447 8.49 22.61 -34.52
C THR A 447 9.27 23.92 -34.39
N CYS A 448 9.05 24.66 -33.31
CA CYS A 448 9.97 25.70 -32.84
C CYS A 448 10.02 25.72 -31.31
N SER A 449 11.17 26.10 -30.75
CA SER A 449 11.35 26.24 -29.31
C SER A 449 11.95 27.61 -29.00
N PHE A 450 11.26 28.39 -28.19
CA PHE A 450 11.59 29.78 -27.93
C PHE A 450 11.45 30.13 -26.45
N THR A 451 12.24 31.10 -26.01
CA THR A 451 12.09 31.72 -24.69
C THR A 451 11.33 33.01 -24.85
N ILE A 452 10.27 33.21 -24.07
CA ILE A 452 9.51 34.46 -24.10
C ILE A 452 10.39 35.59 -23.54
N LEU A 453 10.82 36.50 -24.41
CA LEU A 453 11.59 37.69 -24.00
C LEU A 453 10.70 38.92 -23.76
N LYS A 454 9.54 38.96 -24.44
CA LYS A 454 8.56 40.05 -24.37
C LYS A 454 7.17 39.48 -24.67
N LEU A 455 6.14 40.03 -24.02
CA LEU A 455 4.74 39.67 -24.19
C LEU A 455 3.89 40.84 -24.65
N ASP A 456 2.80 40.53 -25.34
CA ASP A 456 1.73 41.47 -25.60
C ASP A 456 0.88 41.53 -24.33
N SER A 457 0.99 42.65 -23.61
CA SER A 457 0.28 42.86 -22.35
C SER A 457 -1.24 42.84 -22.50
N SER A 458 -1.78 43.06 -23.70
CA SER A 458 -3.22 43.02 -23.97
C SER A 458 -3.71 41.62 -24.34
N SER A 459 -2.82 40.70 -24.71
CA SER A 459 -3.16 39.34 -25.14
C SER A 459 -2.03 38.34 -24.81
N PRO A 460 -1.68 38.17 -23.52
CA PRO A 460 -0.54 37.36 -23.11
C PRO A 460 -0.72 35.86 -23.36
N SER A 461 -1.95 35.37 -23.52
CA SER A 461 -2.27 33.97 -23.88
C SER A 461 -2.40 33.73 -25.38
N LEU A 462 -2.45 34.76 -26.22
CA LEU A 462 -2.75 34.61 -27.65
C LEU A 462 -1.52 34.06 -28.38
N LEU A 463 -1.66 32.85 -28.93
CA LEU A 463 -0.72 32.29 -29.90
C LEU A 463 -1.26 32.50 -31.31
N SER A 464 -0.42 33.01 -32.21
CA SER A 464 -0.72 33.10 -33.63
C SER A 464 0.35 32.37 -34.46
N ILE A 465 -0.08 31.69 -35.52
CA ILE A 465 0.80 31.13 -36.54
C ILE A 465 0.47 31.78 -37.87
N TYR A 466 1.49 32.28 -38.55
CA TYR A 466 1.40 32.89 -39.86
C TYR A 466 2.11 32.04 -40.91
N GLN A 467 1.64 32.11 -42.15
CA GLN A 467 2.48 31.79 -43.30
C GLN A 467 3.24 33.04 -43.72
N THR A 468 4.56 32.98 -43.81
CA THR A 468 5.40 34.13 -44.16
C THR A 468 6.22 33.84 -45.42
N PRO A 469 6.36 34.80 -46.37
CA PRO A 469 5.92 36.20 -46.31
C PRO A 469 4.48 36.43 -46.82
N GLN A 470 3.86 37.50 -46.30
CA GLN A 470 2.47 37.89 -46.61
C GLN A 470 2.20 38.16 -48.11
N SER A 471 3.21 38.56 -48.88
CA SER A 471 3.03 38.89 -50.30
C SER A 471 2.79 37.68 -51.20
N THR A 472 3.11 36.47 -50.72
CA THR A 472 3.07 35.23 -51.52
C THR A 472 2.24 34.13 -50.85
N VAL A 473 1.25 34.51 -50.03
CA VAL A 473 0.37 33.57 -49.33
C VAL A 473 -0.24 32.55 -50.30
N GLY A 474 -0.35 31.30 -49.83
CA GLY A 474 -0.96 30.21 -50.56
C GLY A 474 -1.70 29.26 -49.64
N SER A 475 -2.18 28.15 -50.20
CA SER A 475 -2.98 27.18 -49.46
C SER A 475 -2.14 26.49 -48.38
N CYS A 476 -2.53 26.69 -47.12
CA CYS A 476 -1.95 26.02 -45.97
C CYS A 476 -3.01 25.14 -45.27
N GLN A 477 -2.54 24.11 -44.59
CA GLN A 477 -3.35 23.23 -43.74
C GLN A 477 -2.60 22.97 -42.43
N ILE A 478 -3.30 23.03 -41.30
CA ILE A 478 -2.80 22.58 -39.99
C ILE A 478 -3.75 21.46 -39.51
N ASP A 479 -3.22 20.26 -39.34
CA ASP A 479 -3.96 19.05 -38.93
C ASP A 479 -4.07 18.92 -37.42
N TRP A 480 -3.07 19.41 -36.69
CA TRP A 480 -3.09 19.52 -35.24
C TRP A 480 -2.00 20.50 -34.77
N LEU A 481 -2.17 21.01 -33.56
CA LEU A 481 -1.20 21.84 -32.86
C LEU A 481 -1.05 21.35 -31.43
N LYS A 482 0.20 21.27 -30.98
CA LYS A 482 0.59 21.03 -29.60
C LYS A 482 1.52 22.15 -29.15
N ILE A 483 1.32 22.66 -27.94
CA ILE A 483 2.27 23.57 -27.30
C ILE A 483 2.56 23.12 -25.88
N GLU A 484 3.84 23.07 -25.54
CA GLU A 484 4.35 22.48 -24.30
C GLU A 484 5.34 23.44 -23.65
N LYS A 485 5.44 23.41 -22.32
CA LYS A 485 6.52 24.09 -21.59
C LYS A 485 7.81 23.28 -21.72
N GLY A 486 8.92 23.97 -21.94
CA GLY A 486 10.26 23.37 -22.06
C GLY A 486 10.79 23.27 -23.50
N ASP A 487 11.82 22.47 -23.66
CA ASP A 487 12.78 22.57 -24.78
C ASP A 487 12.63 21.46 -25.82
N THR A 488 11.90 20.41 -25.46
CA THR A 488 11.80 19.20 -26.26
C THR A 488 10.34 18.96 -26.57
N ARG A 489 10.03 18.83 -27.86
CA ARG A 489 8.68 18.44 -28.29
C ARG A 489 8.41 17.00 -27.91
N THR A 490 7.16 16.69 -27.60
CA THR A 490 6.71 15.30 -27.44
C THR A 490 5.62 14.99 -28.47
N PRO A 491 5.39 13.71 -28.82
CA PRO A 491 4.39 13.34 -29.81
C PRO A 491 2.98 13.83 -29.40
N ASN A 492 2.15 14.10 -30.41
CA ASN A 492 0.75 14.47 -30.19
C ASN A 492 -0.11 13.22 -30.00
N ILE A 493 0.09 12.56 -28.87
CA ILE A 493 -0.67 11.41 -28.37
C ILE A 493 -1.17 11.73 -26.97
N GLU A 494 -2.22 11.04 -26.53
CA GLU A 494 -2.78 11.21 -25.18
C GLU A 494 -1.79 10.77 -24.10
N GLN A 495 -1.25 9.55 -24.24
CA GLN A 495 -0.29 8.98 -23.30
C GLN A 495 0.62 7.95 -23.95
N TYR A 496 1.83 7.79 -23.40
CA TYR A 496 2.64 6.60 -23.66
C TYR A 496 2.03 5.40 -22.96
N LYS A 497 2.04 4.25 -23.62
CA LYS A 497 1.50 3.00 -23.03
C LYS A 497 2.47 2.33 -22.07
N TYR A 498 3.76 2.48 -22.33
CA TYR A 498 4.82 1.77 -21.64
C TYR A 498 5.93 2.72 -21.20
N ARG A 499 6.53 2.40 -20.06
CA ARG A 499 7.69 3.07 -19.48
C ARG A 499 8.83 2.07 -19.31
N GLY A 500 9.96 2.36 -19.96
CA GLY A 500 11.18 1.57 -19.93
C GLY A 500 12.19 2.09 -18.93
N ILE A 501 12.86 1.19 -18.21
CA ILE A 501 13.98 1.50 -17.31
C ILE A 501 15.24 0.76 -17.79
N GLY A 502 16.31 1.49 -18.03
CA GLY A 502 17.58 0.96 -18.53
C GLY A 502 18.77 1.46 -17.72
N MET A 503 19.89 0.72 -17.73
CA MET A 503 21.12 1.13 -17.02
C MET A 503 22.04 2.04 -17.86
N ARG A 504 21.69 2.28 -19.13
CA ARG A 504 22.54 3.00 -20.10
C ARG A 504 21.70 4.04 -20.82
N ASP A 505 22.34 5.17 -21.13
CA ASP A 505 21.76 6.14 -22.06
C ASP A 505 21.89 5.59 -23.47
N SER A 506 20.81 5.00 -23.98
CA SER A 506 20.77 4.29 -25.25
C SER A 506 19.54 4.70 -26.06
N ASN A 507 19.65 4.61 -27.38
CA ASN A 507 18.50 4.73 -28.29
C ASN A 507 17.95 3.34 -28.68
N ASN A 508 18.58 2.27 -28.22
CA ASN A 508 18.14 0.90 -28.46
C ASN A 508 17.03 0.55 -27.46
N PRO A 509 15.77 0.32 -27.92
CA PRO A 509 14.68 -0.03 -27.02
C PRO A 509 14.90 -1.36 -26.28
N LYS A 510 15.79 -2.23 -26.75
CA LYS A 510 16.14 -3.52 -26.09
C LYS A 510 17.08 -3.36 -24.89
N ASP A 511 17.64 -2.17 -24.66
CA ASP A 511 18.46 -1.87 -23.47
C ASP A 511 17.61 -1.49 -22.24
N TYR A 512 16.29 -1.46 -22.40
CA TYR A 512 15.32 -1.07 -21.38
C TYR A 512 14.40 -2.25 -21.03
N VAL A 513 14.07 -2.38 -19.76
CA VAL A 513 12.99 -3.24 -19.27
C VAL A 513 11.71 -2.43 -19.28
N TRP A 514 10.70 -2.90 -20.00
CA TRP A 514 9.45 -2.17 -20.24
C TRP A 514 8.31 -2.67 -19.37
N ASP A 515 7.65 -1.74 -18.69
CA ASP A 515 6.42 -1.98 -17.94
C ASP A 515 5.30 -1.07 -18.46
N LEU A 516 4.05 -1.35 -18.08
CA LEU A 516 2.94 -0.42 -18.32
C LEU A 516 3.25 0.90 -17.62
N ALA A 517 2.98 2.01 -18.31
CA ALA A 517 3.12 3.33 -17.68
C ALA A 517 2.20 3.41 -16.44
N PRO A 518 2.64 4.06 -15.34
CA PRO A 518 1.92 4.06 -14.07
C PRO A 518 0.44 4.45 -14.20
N GLU A 519 0.09 5.36 -15.10
CA GLU A 519 -1.30 5.78 -15.32
C GLU A 519 -2.19 4.61 -15.76
N TYR A 520 -1.67 3.67 -16.58
CA TYR A 520 -2.41 2.45 -16.97
C TYR A 520 -2.53 1.43 -15.83
N VAL A 521 -1.63 1.48 -14.85
CA VAL A 521 -1.68 0.60 -13.68
C VAL A 521 -2.69 1.16 -12.68
N GLU A 522 -2.66 2.48 -12.44
CA GLU A 522 -3.58 3.18 -11.53
C GLU A 522 -5.03 3.16 -12.04
N ASP A 523 -5.25 3.30 -13.35
CA ASP A 523 -6.60 3.16 -13.94
C ASP A 523 -7.18 1.76 -13.79
N ASN A 524 -6.35 0.73 -13.63
CA ASN A 524 -6.79 -0.66 -13.47
C ASN A 524 -6.73 -1.17 -12.02
N LEU A 525 -6.13 -0.40 -11.11
CA LEU A 525 -6.15 -0.70 -9.68
C LEU A 525 -7.50 -0.29 -9.07
N ALA A 526 -7.90 -1.00 -8.01
CA ALA A 526 -9.07 -0.65 -7.21
C ALA A 526 -8.79 0.64 -6.42
N THR A 527 -8.86 1.77 -7.10
CA THR A 527 -8.77 3.09 -6.48
C THR A 527 -9.98 3.32 -5.57
N ASP A 528 -9.81 4.14 -4.54
CA ASP A 528 -10.86 4.43 -3.55
C ASP A 528 -12.18 4.90 -4.19
N VAL A 529 -12.10 5.57 -5.34
CA VAL A 529 -13.25 6.00 -6.15
C VAL A 529 -14.05 4.80 -6.67
N LYS A 530 -13.39 3.80 -7.28
CA LYS A 530 -14.05 2.59 -7.80
C LYS A 530 -14.62 1.74 -6.67
N ILE A 531 -13.93 1.65 -5.54
CA ILE A 531 -14.43 0.98 -4.34
C ILE A 531 -15.69 1.69 -3.83
N SER A 532 -15.71 3.02 -3.81
CA SER A 532 -16.88 3.81 -3.43
C SER A 532 -18.06 3.60 -4.37
N GLU A 533 -17.84 3.55 -5.69
CA GLU A 533 -18.90 3.25 -6.67
C GLU A 533 -19.46 1.84 -6.53
N ILE A 534 -18.59 0.83 -6.36
CA ILE A 534 -19.01 -0.56 -6.14
C ILE A 534 -19.79 -0.67 -4.84
N THR A 535 -19.31 -0.03 -3.78
CA THR A 535 -19.98 0.02 -2.48
C THR A 535 -21.34 0.71 -2.60
N GLY A 536 -21.43 1.83 -3.32
CA GLY A 536 -22.69 2.52 -3.60
C GLY A 536 -23.69 1.65 -4.37
N LYS A 537 -23.24 0.94 -5.41
CA LYS A 537 -24.08 -0.02 -6.16
C LYS A 537 -24.53 -1.20 -5.30
N ALA A 538 -23.63 -1.75 -4.47
CA ALA A 538 -23.94 -2.85 -3.56
C ALA A 538 -24.92 -2.43 -2.47
N ASN A 539 -24.76 -1.22 -1.92
CA ASN A 539 -25.71 -0.65 -0.95
C ASN A 539 -27.07 -0.44 -1.60
N ASN A 540 -27.14 0.19 -2.79
CA ASN A 540 -28.40 0.36 -3.51
C ASN A 540 -29.10 -0.98 -3.82
N TYR A 541 -28.35 -2.02 -4.19
CA TYR A 541 -28.90 -3.36 -4.40
C TYR A 541 -29.43 -3.96 -3.09
N THR A 542 -28.65 -3.84 -2.00
CA THR A 542 -29.01 -4.36 -0.68
C THR A 542 -30.23 -3.64 -0.12
N ASP A 543 -30.24 -2.31 -0.14
CA ASP A 543 -31.36 -1.48 0.31
C ASP A 543 -32.61 -1.74 -0.52
N GLY A 544 -32.47 -1.88 -1.85
CA GLY A 544 -33.56 -2.28 -2.73
C GLY A 544 -34.15 -3.65 -2.35
N LYS A 545 -33.29 -4.64 -2.09
CA LYS A 545 -33.73 -5.99 -1.66
C LYS A 545 -34.33 -6.00 -0.26
N VAL A 546 -33.77 -5.24 0.68
CA VAL A 546 -34.32 -5.08 2.04
C VAL A 546 -35.70 -4.40 1.98
N SER A 547 -35.86 -3.38 1.14
CA SER A 547 -37.15 -2.72 0.92
C SER A 547 -38.19 -3.67 0.32
N GLU A 548 -37.80 -4.47 -0.68
CA GLU A 548 -38.66 -5.50 -1.28
C GLU A 548 -39.09 -6.56 -0.25
N ILE A 549 -38.13 -7.09 0.52
CA ILE A 549 -38.40 -8.06 1.60
C ILE A 549 -39.30 -7.44 2.67
N ASN A 550 -39.06 -6.21 3.10
CA ASN A 550 -39.88 -5.51 4.09
C ASN A 550 -41.32 -5.30 3.59
N SER A 551 -41.49 -4.99 2.30
CA SER A 551 -42.80 -4.87 1.67
C SER A 551 -43.54 -6.22 1.67
N GLN A 552 -42.86 -7.30 1.27
CA GLN A 552 -43.42 -8.66 1.29
C GLN A 552 -43.75 -9.15 2.70
N LEU A 553 -42.89 -8.86 3.68
CA LEU A 553 -43.11 -9.19 5.09
C LEU A 553 -44.31 -8.42 5.65
N THR A 554 -44.41 -7.13 5.34
CA THR A 554 -45.56 -6.30 5.75
C THR A 554 -46.86 -6.82 5.17
N ALA A 555 -46.87 -7.21 3.89
CA ALA A 555 -48.05 -7.81 3.25
C ALA A 555 -48.44 -9.14 3.93
N SER A 556 -47.46 -10.01 4.20
CA SER A 556 -47.69 -11.29 4.89
C SER A 556 -48.23 -11.10 6.31
N ILE A 557 -47.69 -10.12 7.06
CA ILE A 557 -48.19 -9.77 8.40
C ILE A 557 -49.65 -9.30 8.33
N ASN A 558 -50.00 -8.46 7.35
CA ASN A 558 -51.37 -7.98 7.17
C ASN A 558 -52.35 -9.12 6.84
N GLU A 559 -51.95 -10.10 6.03
CA GLU A 559 -52.77 -11.29 5.73
C GLU A 559 -52.99 -12.14 6.99
N VAL A 560 -51.95 -12.35 7.79
CA VAL A 560 -52.04 -13.08 9.06
C VAL A 560 -52.94 -12.33 10.05
N ASP A 561 -52.77 -11.02 10.19
CA ASP A 561 -53.58 -10.18 11.08
C ASP A 561 -55.06 -10.18 10.66
N THR A 562 -55.33 -10.14 9.36
CA THR A 562 -56.70 -10.28 8.82
C THR A 562 -57.29 -11.64 9.18
N THR A 563 -56.53 -12.72 8.97
CA THR A 563 -56.97 -14.08 9.32
C THR A 563 -57.23 -14.23 10.82
N ALA A 564 -56.39 -13.62 11.66
CA ALA A 564 -56.55 -13.63 13.11
C ALA A 564 -57.80 -12.86 13.54
N LYS A 565 -58.07 -11.70 12.94
CA LYS A 565 -59.30 -10.92 13.18
C LYS A 565 -60.56 -11.70 12.78
N ASP A 566 -60.52 -12.40 11.65
CA ASP A 566 -61.62 -13.26 11.19
C ASP A 566 -61.87 -14.42 12.15
N ALA A 567 -60.80 -15.07 12.63
CA ALA A 567 -60.87 -16.14 13.62
C ALA A 567 -61.45 -15.64 14.95
N GLN A 568 -61.00 -14.47 15.42
CA GLN A 568 -61.54 -13.84 16.63
C GLN A 568 -63.03 -13.51 16.48
N THR A 569 -63.45 -13.01 15.32
CA THR A 569 -64.86 -12.72 15.03
C THR A 569 -65.72 -13.98 15.09
N LYS A 570 -65.24 -15.09 14.52
CA LYS A 570 -65.91 -16.40 14.61
C LYS A 570 -65.97 -16.93 16.03
N ALA A 571 -64.89 -16.81 16.80
CA ALA A 571 -64.85 -17.22 18.20
C ALA A 571 -65.86 -16.44 19.05
N ASN A 572 -65.96 -15.12 18.85
CA ASN A 572 -66.94 -14.27 19.52
C ASN A 572 -68.38 -14.68 19.16
N ALA A 573 -68.66 -14.97 17.88
CA ALA A 573 -69.97 -15.45 17.45
C ALA A 573 -70.35 -16.80 18.08
N ASN A 574 -69.39 -17.72 18.20
CA ASN A 574 -69.60 -19.00 18.87
C ASN A 574 -69.88 -18.82 20.37
N ALA A 575 -69.19 -17.91 21.05
CA ALA A 575 -69.42 -17.62 22.46
C ALA A 575 -70.86 -17.12 22.69
N THR A 576 -71.35 -16.18 21.87
CA THR A 576 -72.75 -15.74 21.93
C THR A 576 -73.74 -16.89 21.72
N ALA A 577 -73.47 -17.78 20.77
CA ALA A 577 -74.35 -18.93 20.51
C ALA A 577 -74.39 -19.94 21.66
N ILE A 578 -73.29 -20.10 22.41
CA ILE A 578 -73.22 -20.96 23.59
C ILE A 578 -74.05 -20.35 24.73
N ASP A 579 -73.91 -19.06 25.00
CA ASP A 579 -74.70 -18.35 26.02
C ASP A 579 -76.21 -18.47 25.74
N GLU A 580 -76.64 -18.36 24.48
CA GLU A 580 -78.03 -18.57 24.10
C GLU A 580 -78.53 -20.00 24.35
N LEU A 581 -77.66 -21.00 24.18
CA LEU A 581 -77.99 -22.40 24.41
C LEU A 581 -78.12 -22.70 25.90
N ASP A 582 -77.22 -22.15 26.73
CA ASP A 582 -77.21 -22.33 28.18
C ASP A 582 -78.51 -21.79 28.82
N ASN A 583 -78.92 -20.58 28.42
CA ASN A 583 -80.18 -19.99 28.85
C ASN A 583 -81.41 -20.88 28.53
N LYS A 584 -81.43 -21.54 27.37
CA LYS A 584 -82.54 -22.46 27.00
C LYS A 584 -82.54 -23.76 27.81
N ILE A 585 -81.38 -24.21 28.30
CA ILE A 585 -81.28 -25.41 29.13
C ILE A 585 -81.83 -25.13 30.53
N ASP A 586 -81.49 -23.98 31.11
CA ASP A 586 -81.97 -23.56 32.43
C ASP A 586 -83.50 -23.45 32.50
N GLU A 587 -84.15 -22.93 31.45
CA GLU A 587 -85.62 -22.86 31.39
C GLU A 587 -86.29 -24.25 31.45
N ARG A 588 -85.65 -25.31 30.92
CA ARG A 588 -86.24 -26.66 30.87
C ARG A 588 -86.13 -27.45 32.17
N ILE A 589 -85.20 -27.11 33.07
CA ILE A 589 -84.93 -27.90 34.27
C ILE A 589 -85.91 -27.57 35.42
N ASN A 590 -86.52 -26.38 35.43
CA ASN A 590 -87.21 -25.83 36.62
C ASN A 590 -88.76 -25.93 36.63
N ASP A 591 -89.40 -26.91 35.98
CA ASP A 591 -90.88 -27.04 35.97
C ASP A 591 -91.42 -27.87 37.17
N THR A 592 -92.33 -27.30 38.00
CA THR A 592 -92.87 -27.89 39.26
C THR A 592 -94.40 -27.95 39.27
N ALA A 593 -95.03 -29.07 39.66
CA ALA A 593 -96.50 -29.26 39.67
C ALA A 593 -97.08 -29.68 41.04
N THR A 594 -98.26 -29.13 41.42
CA THR A 594 -98.97 -29.39 42.71
C THR A 594 -100.42 -29.86 42.50
N THR A 595 -100.89 -30.89 43.23
CA THR A 595 -102.27 -31.43 43.17
C THR A 595 -102.84 -31.68 44.57
N THR A 596 -104.13 -31.42 44.83
CA THR A 596 -104.79 -31.69 46.14
C THR A 596 -105.55 -33.01 46.14
N LEU A 597 -105.47 -33.79 47.22
CA LEU A 597 -106.13 -35.10 47.40
C LEU A 597 -107.26 -35.00 48.42
N THR A 598 -108.33 -35.79 48.23
CA THR A 598 -109.51 -35.79 49.11
C THR A 598 -109.47 -36.95 50.10
N VAL A 599 -109.66 -36.67 51.40
CA VAL A 599 -109.73 -37.67 52.47
C VAL A 599 -111.17 -38.18 52.61
N THR A 600 -111.34 -39.50 52.76
CA THR A 600 -112.66 -40.20 52.64
C THR A 600 -112.99 -41.08 53.86
N ASN A 601 -114.17 -41.74 53.85
CA ASN A 601 -114.62 -42.75 54.82
C ASN A 601 -114.73 -42.27 56.28
N GLY A 602 -115.25 -41.06 56.49
CA GLY A 602 -115.45 -40.48 57.83
C GLY A 602 -114.18 -39.95 58.49
N ASN A 603 -113.04 -40.01 57.79
CA ASN A 603 -111.78 -39.42 58.23
C ASN A 603 -111.74 -37.92 57.84
N THR A 604 -111.10 -37.11 58.66
CA THR A 604 -110.91 -35.66 58.43
C THR A 604 -109.45 -35.35 58.16
N GLY A 605 -109.18 -34.14 57.66
CA GLY A 605 -107.84 -33.67 57.33
C GLY A 605 -107.70 -33.34 55.84
N SER A 606 -106.49 -32.97 55.41
CA SER A 606 -106.17 -32.68 54.00
C SER A 606 -104.87 -33.34 53.57
N ALA A 607 -104.76 -33.64 52.27
CA ALA A 607 -103.54 -34.17 51.68
C ALA A 607 -103.21 -33.41 50.38
N LYS A 608 -101.95 -33.02 50.18
CA LYS A 608 -101.47 -32.37 48.95
C LYS A 608 -100.22 -33.05 48.41
N LEU A 609 -100.17 -33.20 47.10
CA LEU A 609 -99.11 -33.87 46.37
C LEU A 609 -98.28 -32.86 45.58
N TYR A 610 -96.96 -32.96 45.71
CA TYR A 610 -95.97 -32.13 45.03
C TYR A 610 -95.01 -33.03 44.23
N ARG A 611 -94.68 -32.63 43.01
CA ARG A 611 -93.67 -33.32 42.19
C ARG A 611 -92.62 -32.34 41.69
N GLU A 612 -91.37 -32.70 41.95
CA GLU A 612 -90.17 -32.02 41.48
C GLU A 612 -89.28 -33.07 40.80
N GLY A 613 -89.23 -33.02 39.47
CA GLY A 613 -88.61 -34.07 38.66
C GLY A 613 -89.21 -35.46 38.90
N LYS A 614 -88.43 -36.37 39.49
CA LYS A 614 -88.86 -37.73 39.86
C LYS A 614 -89.28 -37.88 41.32
N THR A 615 -89.09 -36.85 42.14
CA THR A 615 -89.43 -36.88 43.56
C THR A 615 -90.87 -36.44 43.75
N VAL A 616 -91.64 -37.24 44.49
CA VAL A 616 -93.03 -36.99 44.83
C VAL A 616 -93.18 -36.92 46.34
N SER A 617 -93.79 -35.85 46.85
CA SER A 617 -94.08 -35.64 48.27
C SER A 617 -95.57 -35.46 48.48
N ILE A 618 -96.16 -36.23 49.38
CA ILE A 618 -97.54 -36.08 49.84
C ILE A 618 -97.53 -35.55 51.27
N TYR A 619 -98.07 -34.35 51.46
CA TYR A 619 -98.22 -33.70 52.76
C TYR A 619 -99.63 -33.92 53.29
N PHE A 620 -99.72 -34.57 54.44
CA PHE A 620 -100.94 -34.79 55.21
C PHE A 620 -101.00 -33.79 56.36
N VAL A 621 -102.15 -33.15 56.56
CA VAL A 621 -102.37 -32.16 57.63
C VAL A 621 -103.64 -32.49 58.40
N ALA A 622 -103.51 -32.61 59.71
CA ALA A 622 -104.58 -32.87 60.68
C ALA A 622 -105.46 -34.09 60.33
N LEU A 623 -104.83 -35.16 59.85
CA LEU A 623 -105.51 -36.40 59.49
C LEU A 623 -106.04 -37.10 60.76
N ASN A 624 -107.35 -37.32 60.90
CA ASN A 624 -107.96 -37.89 62.11
C ASN A 624 -109.14 -38.83 61.79
N GLY A 625 -109.32 -39.88 62.59
CA GLY A 625 -110.37 -40.89 62.46
C GLY A 625 -111.34 -40.86 63.64
N LYS A 626 -112.62 -40.59 63.40
CA LYS A 626 -113.67 -40.69 64.44
C LYS A 626 -114.54 -41.94 64.26
N SER A 627 -114.59 -42.76 65.32
CA SER A 627 -115.60 -43.75 65.74
C SER A 627 -116.29 -44.73 64.76
N SER A 628 -116.12 -44.68 63.45
CA SER A 628 -116.94 -45.49 62.50
C SER A 628 -116.17 -46.25 61.42
N GLY A 629 -114.92 -45.87 61.12
CA GLY A 629 -114.01 -46.67 60.31
C GLY A 629 -113.17 -47.58 61.19
N GLY A 630 -113.42 -48.89 61.13
CA GLY A 630 -112.53 -49.89 61.72
C GLY A 630 -111.12 -49.81 61.12
N ASN A 631 -110.16 -50.52 61.74
CA ASN A 631 -108.82 -50.66 61.18
C ASN A 631 -108.87 -51.21 59.73
N ASP A 632 -107.96 -50.73 58.88
CA ASP A 632 -107.69 -51.15 57.49
C ASP A 632 -108.62 -50.59 56.38
N SER A 633 -109.38 -49.53 56.64
CA SER A 633 -110.12 -48.80 55.59
C SER A 633 -109.21 -47.91 54.73
N THR A 634 -109.46 -47.81 53.42
CA THR A 634 -108.78 -46.84 52.53
C THR A 634 -109.19 -45.41 52.88
N ILE A 635 -108.21 -44.53 53.07
CA ILE A 635 -108.39 -43.14 53.48
C ILE A 635 -108.23 -42.14 52.32
N LEU A 636 -107.39 -42.44 51.32
CA LEU A 636 -107.28 -41.71 50.04
C LEU A 636 -106.61 -42.56 48.95
N THR A 637 -106.62 -42.09 47.70
CA THR A 637 -105.99 -42.76 46.55
C THR A 637 -105.06 -41.81 45.80
N ILE A 638 -103.85 -42.26 45.47
CA ILE A 638 -102.83 -41.51 44.72
C ILE A 638 -103.10 -41.64 43.19
N PRO A 639 -103.07 -40.53 42.42
CA PRO A 639 -103.27 -40.58 40.96
C PRO A 639 -102.11 -41.29 40.24
N GLU A 640 -102.41 -41.96 39.13
CA GLU A 640 -101.51 -42.88 38.41
C GLU A 640 -100.10 -42.30 38.12
N GLY A 641 -100.00 -41.06 37.64
CA GLY A 641 -98.72 -40.40 37.34
C GLY A 641 -97.86 -40.00 38.56
N TYR A 642 -98.32 -40.30 39.76
CA TYR A 642 -97.64 -40.02 41.01
C TYR A 642 -97.56 -41.26 41.92
N ARG A 643 -98.02 -42.44 41.50
CA ARG A 643 -98.03 -43.62 42.38
C ARG A 643 -96.60 -44.11 42.68
N PRO A 644 -96.32 -44.59 43.90
CA PRO A 644 -95.04 -45.21 44.16
C PRO A 644 -94.91 -46.52 43.36
N PRO A 645 -93.69 -46.89 42.93
CA PRO A 645 -93.46 -48.07 42.10
C PRO A 645 -93.70 -49.39 42.85
N ILE A 646 -93.65 -49.36 44.19
CA ILE A 646 -93.89 -50.51 45.06
C ILE A 646 -94.76 -50.11 46.25
N SER A 647 -95.53 -51.06 46.79
CA SER A 647 -96.29 -50.84 48.03
C SER A 647 -95.35 -50.76 49.24
N PHE A 648 -95.60 -49.85 50.16
CA PHE A 648 -94.82 -49.72 51.40
C PHE A 648 -95.69 -49.28 52.57
N GLU A 649 -95.20 -49.49 53.78
CA GLU A 649 -95.90 -49.09 55.00
C GLU A 649 -95.09 -48.05 55.77
N GLN A 650 -95.79 -47.08 56.35
CA GLN A 650 -95.23 -45.99 57.13
C GLN A 650 -95.88 -45.99 58.51
N LEU A 651 -95.09 -46.16 59.56
CA LEU A 651 -95.57 -45.88 60.91
C LEU A 651 -95.53 -44.37 61.14
N VAL A 652 -96.67 -43.78 61.44
CA VAL A 652 -96.79 -42.35 61.76
C VAL A 652 -97.21 -42.19 63.21
N GLY A 653 -96.62 -41.20 63.87
CA GLY A 653 -96.89 -40.86 65.25
C GLY A 653 -97.55 -39.49 65.36
N SER A 654 -98.40 -39.33 66.37
CA SER A 654 -98.90 -38.04 66.83
C SER A 654 -98.79 -37.99 68.35
N ILE A 655 -98.37 -36.85 68.89
CA ILE A 655 -98.39 -36.60 70.32
C ILE A 655 -99.62 -35.75 70.58
N ASP A 656 -100.63 -36.35 71.21
CA ASP A 656 -101.86 -35.65 71.58
C ASP A 656 -102.13 -35.89 73.07
N ARG A 657 -102.49 -34.82 73.77
CA ARG A 657 -102.77 -34.81 75.22
C ARG A 657 -101.72 -35.53 76.07
N SER A 658 -100.44 -35.31 75.76
CA SER A 658 -99.31 -35.88 76.50
C SER A 658 -99.12 -37.40 76.33
N THR A 659 -99.74 -38.00 75.33
CA THR A 659 -99.61 -39.44 75.01
C THR A 659 -99.23 -39.64 73.54
N PHE A 660 -98.29 -40.56 73.30
CA PHE A 660 -97.89 -40.92 71.94
C PHE A 660 -98.91 -41.90 71.34
N ASN A 661 -99.57 -41.47 70.27
CA ASN A 661 -100.49 -42.29 69.49
C ASN A 661 -99.84 -42.61 68.14
N SER A 662 -99.80 -43.89 67.77
CA SER A 662 -99.28 -44.30 66.46
C SER A 662 -100.39 -44.88 65.57
N ALA A 663 -100.22 -44.66 64.27
CA ALA A 663 -101.00 -45.31 63.23
C ALA A 663 -100.03 -45.85 62.17
N GLN A 664 -100.34 -47.01 61.61
CA GLN A 664 -99.62 -47.55 60.46
C GLN A 664 -100.40 -47.19 59.21
N LEU A 665 -99.76 -46.51 58.27
CA LEU A 665 -100.27 -46.30 56.92
C LEU A 665 -99.70 -47.37 56.01
N SER A 666 -100.54 -47.98 55.19
CA SER A 666 -100.13 -48.85 54.08
C SER A 666 -100.44 -48.13 52.78
N ILE A 667 -99.44 -47.91 51.94
CA ILE A 667 -99.57 -47.24 50.65
C ILE A 667 -99.32 -48.29 49.57
N GLY A 668 -100.38 -48.64 48.84
CA GLY A 668 -100.29 -49.58 47.75
C GLY A 668 -99.68 -48.95 46.49
N ALA A 669 -98.99 -49.76 45.68
CA ALA A 669 -98.61 -49.39 44.31
C ALA A 669 -99.85 -49.12 43.43
N ASP A 670 -101.03 -49.62 43.82
CA ASP A 670 -102.33 -49.26 43.23
C ASP A 670 -102.79 -47.83 43.60
N GLY A 671 -102.05 -47.16 44.47
CA GLY A 671 -102.31 -45.82 44.97
C GLY A 671 -103.20 -45.78 46.21
N ALA A 672 -103.77 -46.88 46.68
CA ALA A 672 -104.65 -46.86 47.84
C ALA A 672 -103.82 -46.68 49.13
N ILE A 673 -104.15 -45.65 49.91
CA ILE A 673 -103.60 -45.46 51.26
C ILE A 673 -104.62 -45.96 52.26
N LYS A 674 -104.24 -46.92 53.10
CA LYS A 674 -105.04 -47.47 54.20
C LYS A 674 -104.36 -47.16 55.52
N TRP A 675 -105.11 -47.13 56.61
CA TRP A 675 -104.51 -46.97 57.92
C TRP A 675 -105.05 -47.90 58.99
N ARG A 676 -104.23 -48.15 60.01
CA ARG A 676 -104.53 -48.96 61.19
C ARG A 676 -104.10 -48.17 62.43
N ARG A 677 -105.03 -47.89 63.34
CA ARG A 677 -104.75 -47.15 64.57
C ARG A 677 -104.35 -48.11 65.69
N ASN A 678 -103.30 -47.74 66.42
CA ASN A 678 -102.81 -48.52 67.56
C ASN A 678 -103.35 -48.01 68.90
N SER A 679 -104.15 -46.93 68.93
CA SER A 679 -104.82 -46.46 70.14
C SER A 679 -106.32 -46.22 69.92
N SER A 680 -107.08 -46.32 71.00
CA SER A 680 -108.53 -46.15 71.04
C SER A 680 -108.98 -44.69 71.14
N TYR A 681 -108.05 -43.73 71.21
CA TYR A 681 -108.35 -42.29 71.23
C TYR A 681 -108.05 -41.68 69.84
N GLY A 682 -108.89 -40.75 69.37
CA GLY A 682 -108.65 -40.06 68.10
C GLY A 682 -107.57 -38.98 68.25
N SER A 683 -106.61 -38.94 67.33
CA SER A 683 -105.54 -37.93 67.27
C SER A 683 -105.37 -37.40 65.85
N ASP A 684 -104.92 -36.14 65.74
CA ASP A 684 -104.61 -35.49 64.47
C ASP A 684 -103.16 -35.81 64.06
N TYR A 685 -102.98 -36.37 62.87
CA TYR A 685 -101.67 -36.70 62.29
C TYR A 685 -101.33 -35.70 61.18
N THR A 686 -100.21 -35.01 61.33
CA THR A 686 -99.63 -34.13 60.29
C THR A 686 -98.23 -34.61 59.97
N PHE A 687 -98.01 -35.04 58.74
CA PHE A 687 -96.74 -35.61 58.29
C PHE A 687 -96.63 -35.51 56.77
N ALA A 688 -95.43 -35.71 56.24
CA ALA A 688 -95.21 -35.84 54.81
C ALA A 688 -94.64 -37.22 54.50
N ILE A 689 -94.98 -37.75 53.33
CA ILE A 689 -94.38 -38.94 52.77
C ILE A 689 -93.76 -38.56 51.45
N THR A 690 -92.46 -38.83 51.31
CA THR A 690 -91.72 -38.56 50.08
C THR A 690 -91.18 -39.86 49.51
N TYR A 691 -91.34 -40.04 48.20
CA TYR A 691 -90.81 -41.16 47.45
C TYR A 691 -90.42 -40.72 46.03
N THR A 692 -89.69 -41.57 45.34
CA THR A 692 -89.27 -41.33 43.96
C THR A 692 -90.05 -42.26 43.04
N ILE A 693 -90.52 -41.75 41.90
CA ILE A 693 -91.20 -42.51 40.84
C ILE A 693 -90.29 -42.83 39.65
#